data_AF-A0A662F5B1-F1
#
_entry.id   AF-A0A662F5B1-F1
#
_cell.length_a   1.000
_cell.length_b   1.000
_cell.length_c   1.000
_cell.angle_alpha   90.00
_cell.angle_beta   90.00
_cell.angle_gamma   90.00
#
_symmetry.space_group_name_H-M   'P 1'
#
loop_
_entity.id
_entity.type
_entity.pdbx_description
1 polymer ?
#
loop_
_entity_poly.entity_id
_entity_poly.type
_entity_poly.pdbx_seq_one_letter_code
_entity_poly.pdbx_strand_id
1 'polypeptide(L)'
;MVKKSSKELIKEFLSMHNISLDIDFYLPKKIDGEFEELPEDIVKRIIGDAYGSKNKIVKKITNFLVKQHNLFLGRVQKEQLKKFLDYRFPKDYETLLNLIKQDLPSNLDFKKIINKLDDGEKELNLAVSEFINNLNEAILKNRKDRIKDYIIFLYSRLISLNEKSKISLNELFSDNEHIIKKELSPKDYEELRNFCNNFEKKPRFEIINKFNEKYLEILHRNGDRDKKAGLVYINITQELFEKFNDEELFYDYLLNLVKKSYDLVENHKSLIFRISNIFVNGINIKWKLYSYLSIYAEKFKESKELRAYYKGVEILKDTFEHKYGITFPEEELELINKLLLEKISFNEFKQKTKIDEKYHSEILSFQKINHGFSFIDCYILKTKTSKNSDEINFIKNFDDIVLIFAKHKIDDRKIPCPVCGSLKISGNSYPEIGIKSWECKNPLCSERSKTNRGKRYSERTILMQDATFDFSSENQIPKSLIKIWRKDIVEKWNLNQFYEMIVKYFTFVGDKIISIQPEESRLLLDVCNKNRRELVVYAFNEILDFNSFKKGLFKEFFENSWFVKRFIYRKKNISFNPKFNEEFKSTDRIKIIKGDCLEVLNSIDKNSVDHMVTSPPYYNAREYSQWKNLYNYLNDMYQINIKAYESLKPGAVFFYNIGDIYDNENIIVKSKMGEKRIPLGAYTIFLFLKAGFEILDNILWYKGEPQSNRHKNDGNYTPYYQRPANSYEHMFIFKKKGKLILNENKNENILTENIVRFTPVYKIGKGGENRYGHTAPFPKILPKYSISCFTNKGAIVVDPFSGSGTTAIVAAKMGRIGIGIELNPDYYELSLQKIKEELNFGNGSRQNTPHIITSPKNQINTKISDFF
;
A
#
# COMPACT_ATOMS: atom_id res chain seq x y z
N MET A 1 36.77 -10.40 31.91
CA MET A 1 35.48 -11.13 31.88
C MET A 1 35.20 -11.59 33.30
N VAL A 2 33.94 -11.72 33.70
CA VAL A 2 33.53 -12.09 35.06
C VAL A 2 32.44 -13.17 35.04
N LYS A 3 32.44 -14.06 36.05
CA LYS A 3 31.38 -15.03 36.34
C LYS A 3 30.55 -14.53 37.52
N LYS A 4 29.65 -13.59 37.25
CA LYS A 4 28.75 -12.98 38.26
C LYS A 4 27.31 -13.19 37.83
N SER A 5 26.38 -13.24 38.78
CA SER A 5 24.97 -13.27 38.45
C SER A 5 24.49 -11.96 37.82
N SER A 6 23.40 -12.01 37.07
CA SER A 6 22.78 -10.82 36.47
C SER A 6 22.38 -9.82 37.54
N LYS A 7 22.00 -10.29 38.74
CA LYS A 7 21.68 -9.43 39.88
C LYS A 7 22.93 -8.75 40.43
N GLU A 8 24.01 -9.49 40.60
CA GLU A 8 25.29 -8.95 41.06
C GLU A 8 25.80 -7.85 40.11
N LEU A 9 25.78 -8.11 38.80
CA LEU A 9 26.17 -7.13 37.78
C LEU A 9 25.31 -5.84 37.85
N ILE A 10 24.00 -5.96 38.09
CA ILE A 10 23.13 -4.78 38.27
C ILE A 10 23.47 -4.04 39.57
N LYS A 11 23.62 -4.75 40.70
CA LYS A 11 23.94 -4.14 42.00
C LYS A 11 25.28 -3.39 41.94
N GLU A 12 26.28 -3.97 41.32
CA GLU A 12 27.59 -3.34 41.10
C GLU A 12 27.46 -2.09 40.23
N PHE A 13 26.77 -2.18 39.10
CA PHE A 13 26.55 -1.02 38.23
C PHE A 13 25.83 0.12 38.97
N LEU A 14 24.78 -0.16 39.73
CA LEU A 14 24.06 0.85 40.50
C LEU A 14 24.94 1.46 41.61
N SER A 15 25.72 0.64 42.31
CA SER A 15 26.66 1.09 43.34
C SER A 15 27.75 2.00 42.76
N MET A 16 28.31 1.66 41.60
CA MET A 16 29.28 2.52 40.87
C MET A 16 28.73 3.90 40.51
N HIS A 17 27.41 4.04 40.43
CA HIS A 17 26.71 5.30 40.12
C HIS A 17 26.03 5.94 41.34
N ASN A 18 26.38 5.51 42.57
CA ASN A 18 25.83 6.00 43.83
C ASN A 18 24.31 5.85 43.96
N ILE A 19 23.73 4.80 43.37
CA ILE A 19 22.30 4.49 43.46
C ILE A 19 22.10 3.34 44.46
N SER A 20 21.45 3.64 45.58
CA SER A 20 21.00 2.62 46.54
C SER A 20 19.56 2.23 46.23
N LEU A 21 19.36 1.01 45.73
CA LEU A 21 18.04 0.47 45.39
C LEU A 21 17.96 -1.02 45.71
N ASP A 22 16.92 -1.44 46.43
CA ASP A 22 16.61 -2.86 46.59
C ASP A 22 16.02 -3.40 45.29
N ILE A 23 16.87 -3.96 44.42
CA ILE A 23 16.44 -4.50 43.13
C ILE A 23 15.59 -5.77 43.28
N ASP A 24 15.74 -6.52 44.38
CA ASP A 24 15.02 -7.78 44.59
C ASP A 24 13.52 -7.53 44.80
N PHE A 25 13.15 -6.36 45.33
CA PHE A 25 11.77 -5.88 45.37
C PHE A 25 11.11 -5.77 43.99
N TYR A 26 11.88 -5.47 42.94
CA TYR A 26 11.35 -5.20 41.59
C TYR A 26 11.43 -6.40 40.65
N LEU A 27 12.25 -7.41 40.96
CA LEU A 27 12.51 -8.56 40.10
C LEU A 27 11.56 -9.73 40.39
N PRO A 28 11.17 -10.51 39.36
CA PRO A 28 10.38 -11.72 39.57
C PRO A 28 11.19 -12.78 40.31
N LYS A 29 10.51 -13.58 41.17
CA LYS A 29 11.08 -14.77 41.82
C LYS A 29 11.40 -15.85 40.77
N LYS A 30 12.53 -15.77 40.07
CA LYS A 30 13.09 -16.85 39.22
C LYS A 30 14.62 -16.87 39.36
N ILE A 31 15.16 -18.08 39.24
CA ILE A 31 16.44 -18.62 39.70
C ILE A 31 17.64 -18.13 38.87
N ASP A 32 18.70 -17.66 39.54
CA ASP A 32 20.05 -17.43 38.98
C ASP A 32 20.65 -18.80 38.58
N GLY A 33 21.01 -18.98 37.30
CA GLY A 33 21.46 -20.25 36.70
C GLY A 33 22.98 -20.39 36.52
N GLU A 34 23.44 -21.27 35.63
CA GLU A 34 24.86 -21.38 35.25
C GLU A 34 25.34 -20.10 34.55
N PHE A 35 26.55 -19.64 34.89
CA PHE A 35 27.08 -18.34 34.48
C PHE A 35 28.09 -18.45 33.34
N GLU A 36 27.85 -17.75 32.23
CA GLU A 36 28.87 -17.51 31.22
C GLU A 36 29.77 -16.32 31.61
N GLU A 37 31.01 -16.34 31.12
CA GLU A 37 31.92 -15.22 31.30
C GLU A 37 31.48 -14.02 30.44
N LEU A 38 31.11 -12.91 31.09
CA LEU A 38 30.72 -11.67 30.43
C LEU A 38 31.73 -10.54 30.67
N PRO A 39 31.81 -9.53 29.80
CA PRO A 39 32.58 -8.30 30.05
C PRO A 39 32.09 -7.59 31.33
N GLU A 40 33.00 -6.99 32.10
CA GLU A 40 32.65 -6.25 33.33
C GLU A 40 31.74 -5.04 33.06
N ASP A 41 31.90 -4.41 31.89
CA ASP A 41 31.11 -3.27 31.45
C ASP A 41 29.83 -3.67 30.70
N ILE A 42 29.40 -4.93 30.77
CA ILE A 42 28.27 -5.45 29.99
C ILE A 42 26.96 -4.68 30.24
N VAL A 43 26.73 -4.20 31.46
CA VAL A 43 25.54 -3.39 31.79
C VAL A 43 25.56 -2.07 31.03
N LYS A 44 26.72 -1.42 30.94
CA LYS A 44 26.90 -0.20 30.12
C LYS A 44 26.61 -0.50 28.66
N ARG A 45 27.14 -1.62 28.13
CA ARG A 45 26.93 -2.04 26.74
C ARG A 45 25.46 -2.31 26.41
N ILE A 46 24.72 -2.95 27.32
CA ILE A 46 23.27 -3.17 27.18
C ILE A 46 22.51 -1.84 27.09
N ILE A 47 22.86 -0.87 27.94
CA ILE A 47 22.30 0.48 27.88
C ILE A 47 22.67 1.14 26.55
N GLY A 48 23.94 1.05 26.14
CA GLY A 48 24.43 1.55 24.87
C GLY A 48 23.68 1.02 23.65
N ASP A 49 23.38 -0.28 23.60
CA ASP A 49 22.57 -0.91 22.56
C ASP A 49 21.16 -0.32 22.52
N ALA A 50 20.49 -0.27 23.68
CA ALA A 50 19.11 0.21 23.80
C ALA A 50 18.92 1.70 23.46
N TYR A 51 19.96 2.51 23.66
CA TYR A 51 19.99 3.93 23.30
C TYR A 51 20.61 4.18 21.92
N GLY A 52 21.03 3.11 21.21
CA GLY A 52 21.51 3.20 19.84
C GLY A 52 22.88 3.87 19.70
N SER A 53 23.74 3.77 20.73
CA SER A 53 25.06 4.42 20.79
C SER A 53 25.94 4.13 19.57
N LYS A 54 25.83 2.93 18.97
CA LYS A 54 26.63 2.53 17.81
C LYS A 54 25.95 2.75 16.44
N ASN A 55 24.71 3.28 16.39
CA ASN A 55 24.00 3.50 15.12
C ASN A 55 24.74 4.45 14.16
N LYS A 56 25.32 5.53 14.70
CA LYS A 56 26.12 6.49 13.92
C LYS A 56 27.38 5.82 13.35
N ILE A 57 28.01 4.95 14.11
CA ILE A 57 29.25 4.24 13.75
C ILE A 57 28.97 3.20 12.65
N VAL A 58 27.89 2.43 12.78
CA VAL A 58 27.43 1.51 11.72
C VAL A 58 27.23 2.27 10.40
N LYS A 59 26.60 3.45 10.46
CA LYS A 59 26.42 4.31 9.28
C LYS A 59 27.75 4.83 8.71
N LYS A 60 28.68 5.26 9.57
CA LYS A 60 30.04 5.68 9.16
C LYS A 60 30.78 4.55 8.44
N ILE A 61 30.82 3.36 9.04
CA ILE A 61 31.47 2.17 8.47
C ILE A 61 30.82 1.80 7.14
N THR A 62 29.48 1.68 7.10
CA THR A 62 28.76 1.34 5.86
C THR A 62 29.07 2.35 4.75
N ASN A 63 29.04 3.64 5.04
CA ASN A 63 29.35 4.68 4.05
C ASN A 63 30.81 4.62 3.57
N PHE A 64 31.74 4.32 4.47
CA PHE A 64 33.15 4.15 4.11
C PHE A 64 33.34 2.96 3.15
N LEU A 65 32.75 1.81 3.48
CA LEU A 65 32.82 0.60 2.65
C LEU A 65 32.24 0.81 1.25
N VAL A 66 31.09 1.49 1.16
CA VAL A 66 30.48 1.82 -0.14
C VAL A 66 31.38 2.77 -0.93
N LYS A 67 31.89 3.85 -0.31
CA LYS A 67 32.67 4.86 -1.02
C LYS A 67 34.06 4.39 -1.45
N GLN A 68 34.75 3.62 -0.61
CA GLN A 68 36.15 3.26 -0.82
C GLN A 68 36.32 1.88 -1.46
N HIS A 69 35.36 0.98 -1.28
CA HIS A 69 35.50 -0.42 -1.67
C HIS A 69 34.29 -0.96 -2.46
N ASN A 70 33.30 -0.10 -2.76
CA ASN A 70 32.04 -0.50 -3.42
C ASN A 70 31.33 -1.67 -2.72
N LEU A 71 31.56 -1.85 -1.42
CA LEU A 71 31.00 -2.93 -0.62
C LEU A 71 29.74 -2.46 0.10
N PHE A 72 28.60 -3.07 -0.22
CA PHE A 72 27.31 -2.74 0.39
C PHE A 72 26.94 -3.76 1.47
N LEU A 73 26.74 -3.28 2.70
CA LEU A 73 26.17 -4.09 3.78
C LEU A 73 24.63 -4.04 3.73
N GLY A 74 23.99 -5.20 3.59
CA GLY A 74 22.54 -5.37 3.76
C GLY A 74 22.10 -5.22 5.21
N ARG A 75 20.79 -5.37 5.48
CA ARG A 75 20.21 -5.22 6.82
C ARG A 75 20.82 -6.20 7.83
N VAL A 76 20.87 -7.48 7.47
CA VAL A 76 21.40 -8.54 8.33
C VAL A 76 22.87 -8.27 8.70
N GLN A 77 23.68 -7.87 7.72
CA GLN A 77 25.08 -7.52 7.95
C GLN A 77 25.22 -6.29 8.86
N LYS A 78 24.36 -5.27 8.69
CA LYS A 78 24.36 -4.09 9.57
C LYS A 78 23.92 -4.41 10.99
N GLU A 79 22.90 -5.25 11.16
CA GLU A 79 22.44 -5.69 12.48
C GLU A 79 23.54 -6.51 13.18
N GLN A 80 24.22 -7.39 12.45
CA GLN A 80 25.34 -8.17 12.98
C GLN A 80 26.56 -7.28 13.31
N LEU A 81 26.88 -6.29 12.46
CA LEU A 81 27.92 -5.29 12.75
C LEU A 81 27.59 -4.47 13.99
N LYS A 82 26.34 -4.01 14.12
CA LYS A 82 25.87 -3.28 15.29
C LYS A 82 26.05 -4.13 16.55
N LYS A 83 25.60 -5.39 16.52
CA LYS A 83 25.72 -6.33 17.63
C LYS A 83 27.18 -6.52 18.07
N PHE A 84 28.08 -6.74 17.12
CA PHE A 84 29.52 -6.81 17.43
C PHE A 84 30.06 -5.52 18.06
N LEU A 85 29.67 -4.34 17.54
CA LEU A 85 30.12 -3.05 18.07
C LEU A 85 29.60 -2.79 19.49
N ASP A 86 28.36 -3.17 19.78
CA ASP A 86 27.72 -2.99 21.09
C ASP A 86 28.39 -3.91 22.14
N TYR A 87 28.50 -5.21 21.83
CA TYR A 87 28.86 -6.23 22.83
C TYR A 87 30.30 -6.72 22.77
N ARG A 88 31.00 -6.56 21.64
CA ARG A 88 32.40 -6.97 21.41
C ARG A 88 32.68 -8.47 21.56
N PHE A 89 31.66 -9.32 21.44
CA PHE A 89 31.86 -10.77 21.42
C PHE A 89 32.60 -11.23 20.15
N PRO A 90 33.67 -12.04 20.27
CA PRO A 90 34.44 -12.53 19.11
C PRO A 90 33.57 -13.28 18.08
N LYS A 91 32.65 -14.12 18.54
CA LYS A 91 31.71 -14.87 17.69
C LYS A 91 30.85 -13.97 16.80
N ASP A 92 30.46 -12.79 17.28
CA ASP A 92 29.64 -11.87 16.49
C ASP A 92 30.43 -11.27 15.33
N TYR A 93 31.75 -11.08 15.50
CA TYR A 93 32.64 -10.67 14.43
C TYR A 93 32.87 -11.78 13.40
N GLU A 94 33.08 -13.01 13.85
CA GLU A 94 33.21 -14.18 12.96
C GLU A 94 31.95 -14.38 12.11
N THR A 95 30.78 -14.26 12.73
CA THR A 95 29.49 -14.32 12.04
C THR A 95 29.38 -13.23 10.98
N LEU A 96 29.77 -12.00 11.31
CA LEU A 96 29.78 -10.90 10.35
C LEU A 96 30.72 -11.18 9.18
N LEU A 97 31.93 -11.68 9.44
CA LEU A 97 32.89 -12.04 8.40
C LEU A 97 32.33 -13.12 7.46
N ASN A 98 31.69 -14.15 8.02
CA ASN A 98 31.04 -15.19 7.22
C ASN A 98 29.92 -14.63 6.32
N LEU A 99 29.11 -13.69 6.83
CA LEU A 99 28.02 -13.05 6.08
C LEU A 99 28.51 -12.14 4.93
N ILE A 100 29.73 -11.62 4.99
CA ILE A 100 30.30 -10.74 3.96
C ILE A 100 31.39 -11.41 3.13
N LYS A 101 31.75 -12.66 3.44
CA LYS A 101 32.92 -13.35 2.87
C LYS A 101 32.93 -13.37 1.35
N GLN A 102 31.77 -13.55 0.71
CA GLN A 102 31.65 -13.59 -0.75
C GLN A 102 31.79 -12.21 -1.40
N ASP A 103 31.42 -11.15 -0.69
CA ASP A 103 31.47 -9.77 -1.20
C ASP A 103 32.76 -9.04 -0.79
N LEU A 104 33.54 -9.59 0.16
CA LEU A 104 34.72 -8.94 0.73
C LEU A 104 35.89 -8.95 -0.27
N PRO A 105 36.44 -7.79 -0.69
CA PRO A 105 37.64 -7.74 -1.52
C PRO A 105 38.83 -8.39 -0.82
N SER A 106 39.63 -9.16 -1.56
CA SER A 106 40.75 -9.95 -1.03
C SER A 106 41.87 -9.12 -0.37
N ASN A 107 41.94 -7.82 -0.64
CA ASN A 107 42.89 -6.88 -0.05
C ASN A 107 42.33 -6.07 1.14
N LEU A 108 41.08 -6.33 1.56
CA LEU A 108 40.38 -5.52 2.56
C LEU A 108 40.48 -6.11 3.97
N ASP A 109 41.23 -5.43 4.86
CA ASP A 109 41.20 -5.73 6.30
C ASP A 109 40.01 -5.03 6.96
N PHE A 110 38.91 -5.79 7.09
CA PHE A 110 37.67 -5.31 7.69
C PHE A 110 37.83 -4.94 9.18
N LYS A 111 38.69 -5.64 9.93
CA LYS A 111 38.93 -5.40 11.36
C LYS A 111 39.59 -4.04 11.55
N LYS A 112 40.58 -3.73 10.71
CA LYS A 112 41.29 -2.45 10.72
C LYS A 112 40.36 -1.27 10.43
N ILE A 113 39.38 -1.45 9.53
CA ILE A 113 38.36 -0.42 9.23
C ILE A 113 37.47 -0.17 10.44
N ILE A 114 36.95 -1.23 11.07
CA ILE A 114 36.12 -1.10 12.27
C ILE A 114 36.88 -0.35 13.36
N ASN A 115 38.12 -0.78 13.65
CA ASN A 115 38.94 -0.17 14.69
C ASN A 115 39.30 1.30 14.39
N LYS A 116 39.48 1.66 13.12
CA LYS A 116 39.76 3.04 12.70
C LYS A 116 38.54 3.97 12.83
N LEU A 117 37.33 3.45 12.61
CA LEU A 117 36.11 4.26 12.51
C LEU A 117 35.23 4.22 13.76
N ASP A 118 35.49 3.30 14.69
CA ASP A 118 34.86 3.31 16.01
C ASP A 118 35.44 4.43 16.87
N ASP A 119 34.64 5.45 17.19
CA ASP A 119 35.03 6.63 17.95
C ASP A 119 35.00 6.42 19.48
N GLY A 120 35.19 5.16 19.92
CA GLY A 120 35.35 4.80 21.33
C GLY A 120 34.06 4.84 22.17
N GLU A 121 34.21 5.19 23.45
CA GLU A 121 33.16 5.09 24.50
C GLU A 121 32.27 6.33 24.63
N LYS A 122 32.48 7.40 23.86
CA LYS A 122 31.77 8.68 24.07
C LYS A 122 30.25 8.54 24.02
N GLU A 123 29.71 7.96 22.95
CA GLU A 123 28.25 7.78 22.78
C GLU A 123 27.69 6.74 23.79
N LEU A 124 28.52 5.78 24.22
CA LEU A 124 28.16 4.82 25.26
C LEU A 124 27.97 5.53 26.61
N ASN A 125 28.92 6.39 26.99
CA ASN A 125 28.88 7.16 28.23
C ASN A 125 27.71 8.15 28.26
N LEU A 126 27.37 8.77 27.11
CA LEU A 126 26.17 9.60 26.99
C LEU A 126 24.89 8.79 27.22
N ALA A 127 24.77 7.61 26.61
CA ALA A 127 23.63 6.72 26.81
C ALA A 127 23.49 6.26 28.27
N VAL A 128 24.60 5.90 28.92
CA VAL A 128 24.62 5.54 30.35
C VAL A 128 24.18 6.72 31.20
N SER A 129 24.68 7.92 30.94
CA SER A 129 24.30 9.13 31.66
C SER A 129 22.80 9.44 31.51
N GLU A 130 22.25 9.32 30.30
CA GLU A 130 20.81 9.51 30.05
C GLU A 130 19.97 8.48 30.82
N PHE A 131 20.38 7.20 30.82
CA PHE A 131 19.70 6.16 31.58
C PHE A 131 19.70 6.43 33.09
N ILE A 132 20.87 6.78 33.65
CA ILE A 132 21.03 7.08 35.07
C ILE A 132 20.19 8.30 35.47
N ASN A 133 20.18 9.37 34.65
CA ASN A 133 19.34 10.55 34.91
C ASN A 133 17.86 10.19 34.95
N ASN A 134 17.38 9.39 33.99
CA ASN A 134 15.98 8.97 33.95
C ASN A 134 15.59 8.06 35.13
N LEU A 135 16.50 7.15 35.53
CA LEU A 135 16.30 6.30 36.71
C LEU A 135 16.25 7.12 38.00
N ASN A 136 17.18 8.06 38.17
CA ASN A 136 17.21 8.97 39.32
C ASN A 136 15.96 9.84 39.37
N GLU A 137 15.48 10.35 38.24
CA GLU A 137 14.22 11.11 38.20
C GLU A 137 13.03 10.25 38.67
N ALA A 138 12.98 8.97 38.26
CA ALA A 138 11.94 8.05 38.71
C ALA A 138 12.03 7.75 40.21
N ILE A 139 13.24 7.60 40.76
CA ILE A 139 13.49 7.41 42.20
C ILE A 139 13.06 8.65 42.99
N LEU A 140 13.52 9.84 42.58
CA LEU A 140 13.18 11.13 43.21
C LEU A 140 11.66 11.37 43.23
N LYS A 141 10.95 10.98 42.16
CA LYS A 141 9.48 11.11 42.05
C LYS A 141 8.72 9.92 42.64
N ASN A 142 9.40 8.98 43.30
CA ASN A 142 8.82 7.74 43.87
C ASN A 142 7.93 6.95 42.87
N ARG A 143 8.32 6.93 41.59
CA ARG A 143 7.57 6.26 40.51
C ARG A 143 7.95 4.78 40.47
N LYS A 144 7.44 4.00 41.42
CA LYS A 144 7.77 2.56 41.60
C LYS A 144 7.66 1.73 40.31
N ASP A 145 6.63 1.97 39.49
CA ASP A 145 6.47 1.25 38.21
C ASP A 145 7.57 1.58 37.19
N ARG A 146 8.04 2.84 37.15
CA ARG A 146 9.14 3.23 36.26
C ARG A 146 10.48 2.70 36.72
N ILE A 147 10.72 2.68 38.03
CA ILE A 147 11.91 2.05 38.59
C ILE A 147 11.93 0.56 38.20
N LYS A 148 10.79 -0.13 38.40
CA LYS A 148 10.59 -1.52 37.98
C LYS A 148 10.89 -1.73 36.49
N ASP A 149 10.40 -0.85 35.62
CA ASP A 149 10.64 -0.91 34.18
C ASP A 149 12.14 -0.92 33.83
N TYR A 150 12.93 -0.04 34.44
CA TYR A 150 14.37 0.05 34.21
C TYR A 150 15.13 -1.18 34.71
N ILE A 151 14.78 -1.67 35.91
CA ILE A 151 15.43 -2.85 36.50
C ILE A 151 15.09 -4.12 35.72
N ILE A 152 13.83 -4.32 35.32
CA ILE A 152 13.41 -5.43 34.46
C ILE A 152 14.10 -5.37 33.10
N PHE A 153 14.24 -4.17 32.51
CA PHE A 153 14.95 -4.00 31.24
C PHE A 153 16.39 -4.53 31.32
N LEU A 154 17.18 -4.08 32.32
CA LEU A 154 18.56 -4.56 32.49
C LEU A 154 18.61 -6.07 32.75
N TYR A 155 17.76 -6.55 33.66
CA TYR A 155 17.75 -7.95 34.07
C TYR A 155 17.37 -8.91 32.93
N SER A 156 16.35 -8.56 32.13
CA SER A 156 15.91 -9.38 31.00
C SER A 156 16.98 -9.53 29.91
N ARG A 157 17.76 -8.48 29.67
CA ARG A 157 18.90 -8.48 28.73
C ARG A 157 20.06 -9.32 29.27
N LEU A 158 20.42 -9.13 30.54
CA LEU A 158 21.48 -9.88 31.20
C LEU A 158 21.17 -11.37 31.27
N ILE A 159 19.97 -11.77 31.70
CA ILE A 159 19.56 -13.19 31.72
C ILE A 159 19.77 -13.86 30.36
N SER A 160 19.42 -13.15 29.29
CA SER A 160 19.54 -13.68 27.93
C SER A 160 20.99 -13.88 27.48
N LEU A 161 21.94 -13.17 28.09
CA LEU A 161 23.37 -13.25 27.79
C LEU A 161 24.14 -14.09 28.79
N ASN A 162 23.70 -14.14 30.05
CA ASN A 162 24.51 -14.59 31.20
C ASN A 162 24.05 -15.94 31.78
N GLU A 163 22.79 -16.03 32.23
CA GLU A 163 22.30 -17.13 33.08
C GLU A 163 21.51 -18.20 32.32
N LYS A 164 21.06 -17.87 31.11
CA LYS A 164 20.24 -18.76 30.28
C LYS A 164 20.66 -18.68 28.83
N SER A 165 21.95 -18.67 28.52
CA SER A 165 22.40 -18.81 27.12
C SER A 165 21.80 -20.07 26.47
N LYS A 166 21.49 -21.10 27.28
CA LYS A 166 20.82 -22.34 26.88
C LYS A 166 19.48 -22.59 27.60
N ILE A 167 18.57 -23.30 26.94
CA ILE A 167 17.25 -23.74 27.45
C ILE A 167 16.91 -25.09 26.79
N SER A 168 16.00 -25.89 27.35
CA SER A 168 15.44 -27.07 26.67
C SER A 168 14.06 -26.81 26.06
N LEU A 169 13.63 -27.66 25.12
CA LEU A 169 12.27 -27.61 24.57
C LEU A 169 11.22 -27.82 25.67
N ASN A 170 11.50 -28.74 26.61
CA ASN A 170 10.61 -29.03 27.73
C ASN A 170 10.40 -27.80 28.63
N GLU A 171 11.48 -27.10 29.01
CA GLU A 171 11.39 -25.88 29.82
C GLU A 171 10.55 -24.79 29.13
N LEU A 172 10.72 -24.62 27.82
CA LEU A 172 9.95 -23.65 27.02
C LEU A 172 8.47 -24.05 26.88
N PHE A 173 8.19 -25.34 26.71
CA PHE A 173 6.82 -25.87 26.67
C PHE A 173 6.12 -25.65 28.02
N SER A 174 6.75 -26.03 29.13
CA SER A 174 6.20 -25.87 30.49
C SER A 174 5.90 -24.41 30.83
N ASP A 175 6.76 -23.46 30.42
CA ASP A 175 6.54 -22.02 30.61
C ASP A 175 5.27 -21.50 29.86
N ASN A 176 4.79 -22.25 28.86
CA ASN A 176 3.65 -21.93 28.01
C ASN A 176 2.45 -22.88 28.17
N GLU A 177 2.58 -24.01 28.86
CA GLU A 177 1.66 -25.16 28.82
C GLU A 177 0.20 -24.78 29.10
N HIS A 178 -0.05 -23.97 30.13
CA HIS A 178 -1.40 -23.51 30.47
C HIS A 178 -2.07 -22.72 29.33
N ILE A 179 -1.30 -21.99 28.53
CA ILE A 179 -1.83 -21.27 27.36
C ILE A 179 -2.00 -22.24 26.19
N ILE A 180 -1.04 -23.13 25.96
CA ILE A 180 -1.10 -24.14 24.88
C ILE A 180 -2.35 -25.01 25.03
N LYS A 181 -2.66 -25.50 26.24
CA LYS A 181 -3.87 -26.28 26.54
C LYS A 181 -5.18 -25.56 26.19
N LYS A 182 -5.19 -24.21 26.16
CA LYS A 182 -6.37 -23.41 25.81
C LYS A 182 -6.46 -23.11 24.31
N GLU A 183 -5.32 -23.03 23.62
CA GLU A 183 -5.24 -22.60 22.21
C GLU A 183 -5.26 -23.79 21.24
N LEU A 184 -4.77 -24.97 21.65
CA LEU A 184 -4.66 -26.16 20.80
C LEU A 184 -5.73 -27.21 21.12
N SER A 185 -6.08 -28.03 20.12
CA SER A 185 -6.91 -29.22 20.34
C SER A 185 -6.19 -30.25 21.23
N PRO A 186 -6.90 -31.17 21.90
CA PRO A 186 -6.25 -32.21 22.71
C PRO A 186 -5.21 -33.04 21.95
N LYS A 187 -5.48 -33.36 20.67
CA LYS A 187 -4.56 -34.10 19.80
C LYS A 187 -3.29 -33.29 19.51
N ASP A 188 -3.46 -32.04 19.09
CA ASP A 188 -2.36 -31.13 18.76
C ASP A 188 -1.49 -30.80 19.98
N TYR A 189 -2.14 -30.69 21.14
CA TYR A 189 -1.46 -30.52 22.42
C TYR A 189 -0.53 -31.70 22.73
N GLU A 190 -1.02 -32.94 22.63
CA GLU A 190 -0.20 -34.12 22.90
C GLU A 190 0.93 -34.29 21.86
N GLU A 191 0.68 -33.98 20.59
CA GLU A 191 1.74 -33.96 19.57
C GLU A 191 2.86 -32.99 19.94
N LEU A 192 2.51 -31.74 20.27
CA LEU A 192 3.50 -30.73 20.64
C LEU A 192 4.23 -31.11 21.93
N ARG A 193 3.52 -31.67 22.92
CA ARG A 193 4.10 -32.15 24.18
C ARG A 193 5.14 -33.23 23.94
N ASN A 194 4.82 -34.22 23.10
CA ASN A 194 5.73 -35.30 22.75
C ASN A 194 6.97 -34.77 22.01
N PHE A 195 6.79 -33.84 21.07
CA PHE A 195 7.90 -33.17 20.40
C PHE A 195 8.80 -32.41 21.38
N CYS A 196 8.21 -31.76 22.38
CA CYS A 196 8.91 -30.99 23.41
C CYS A 196 9.44 -31.84 24.56
N ASN A 197 9.28 -33.17 24.53
CA ASN A 197 9.80 -34.09 25.54
C ASN A 197 11.31 -34.34 25.38
N ASN A 198 12.07 -33.24 25.20
CA ASN A 198 13.53 -33.23 25.12
C ASN A 198 14.06 -32.24 26.17
N PHE A 199 14.92 -32.75 27.05
CA PHE A 199 15.51 -32.02 28.18
C PHE A 199 16.93 -31.48 27.88
N GLU A 200 17.47 -31.74 26.69
CA GLU A 200 18.78 -31.23 26.26
C GLU A 200 18.76 -29.70 26.18
N LYS A 201 19.71 -29.06 26.87
CA LYS A 201 19.86 -27.60 26.88
C LYS A 201 20.76 -27.15 25.74
N LYS A 202 20.22 -26.36 24.82
CA LYS A 202 20.92 -25.77 23.67
C LYS A 202 20.73 -24.25 23.61
N PRO A 203 21.51 -23.51 22.80
CA PRO A 203 21.38 -22.06 22.70
C PRO A 203 19.92 -21.61 22.50
N ARG A 204 19.45 -20.61 23.26
CA ARG A 204 18.03 -20.21 23.28
C ARG A 204 17.43 -20.01 21.89
N PHE A 205 18.15 -19.35 21.00
CA PHE A 205 17.69 -19.04 19.65
C PHE A 205 17.34 -20.31 18.86
N GLU A 206 18.19 -21.35 18.94
CA GLU A 206 17.94 -22.63 18.27
C GLU A 206 16.65 -23.27 18.78
N ILE A 207 16.48 -23.33 20.10
CA ILE A 207 15.31 -23.97 20.72
C ILE A 207 14.03 -23.17 20.50
N ILE A 208 14.09 -21.84 20.56
CA ILE A 208 12.94 -20.96 20.31
C ILE A 208 12.48 -21.10 18.87
N ASN A 209 13.39 -21.08 17.89
CA ASN A 209 13.03 -21.26 16.48
C ASN A 209 12.39 -22.64 16.28
N LYS A 210 13.03 -23.70 16.78
CA LYS A 210 12.51 -25.08 16.66
C LYS A 210 11.12 -25.24 17.30
N PHE A 211 10.90 -24.63 18.47
CA PHE A 211 9.59 -24.62 19.12
C PHE A 211 8.56 -23.84 18.31
N ASN A 212 8.90 -22.63 17.87
CA ASN A 212 8.00 -21.75 17.13
C ASN A 212 7.60 -22.35 15.78
N GLU A 213 8.56 -22.90 15.03
CA GLU A 213 8.31 -23.61 13.77
C GLU A 213 7.32 -24.74 13.96
N LYS A 214 7.55 -25.60 14.98
CA LYS A 214 6.64 -26.71 15.27
C LYS A 214 5.25 -26.24 15.70
N TYR A 215 5.18 -25.21 16.53
CA TYR A 215 3.92 -24.65 17.01
C TYR A 215 3.10 -24.06 15.86
N LEU A 216 3.73 -23.27 14.98
CA LEU A 216 3.10 -22.70 13.79
C LEU A 216 2.68 -23.80 12.81
N GLU A 217 3.52 -24.82 12.61
CA GLU A 217 3.19 -25.98 11.79
C GLU A 217 1.86 -26.61 12.25
N ILE A 218 1.72 -26.87 13.55
CA ILE A 218 0.50 -27.41 14.15
C ILE A 218 -0.69 -26.46 13.95
N LEU A 219 -0.52 -25.16 14.22
CA LEU A 219 -1.58 -24.16 14.00
C LEU A 219 -2.08 -24.14 12.54
N HIS A 220 -1.20 -24.38 11.58
CA HIS A 220 -1.53 -24.34 10.15
C HIS A 220 -2.00 -25.70 9.59
N ARG A 221 -1.83 -26.80 10.33
CA ARG A 221 -2.15 -28.16 9.87
C ARG A 221 -3.66 -28.48 9.83
N ASN A 222 -4.51 -27.64 10.44
CA ASN A 222 -5.96 -27.89 10.45
C ASN A 222 -6.59 -27.86 9.04
N GLY A 223 -6.77 -29.07 8.48
CA GLY A 223 -7.80 -29.47 7.51
C GLY A 223 -7.45 -29.45 6.02
N ASP A 224 -6.55 -28.59 5.56
CA ASP A 224 -6.47 -28.30 4.10
C ASP A 224 -5.09 -27.88 3.60
N ARG A 225 -4.00 -28.08 4.37
CA ARG A 225 -2.65 -27.63 3.95
C ARG A 225 -2.22 -28.29 2.62
N ASP A 226 -2.56 -29.57 2.42
CA ASP A 226 -2.30 -30.28 1.17
C ASP A 226 -3.08 -29.71 -0.04
N LYS A 227 -4.17 -28.95 0.21
CA LYS A 227 -4.97 -28.29 -0.83
C LYS A 227 -4.63 -26.81 -1.01
N LYS A 228 -3.89 -26.20 -0.09
CA LYS A 228 -3.63 -24.76 -0.13
C LYS A 228 -2.28 -24.44 -0.74
N ALA A 229 -2.21 -23.26 -1.36
CA ALA A 229 -1.06 -22.80 -2.12
C ALA A 229 -0.44 -21.55 -1.52
N GLY A 230 0.90 -21.47 -1.61
CA GLY A 230 1.68 -20.25 -1.38
C GLY A 230 1.47 -19.20 -2.47
N LEU A 231 1.03 -19.62 -3.65
CA LEU A 231 0.66 -18.75 -4.76
C LEU A 231 -0.42 -19.40 -5.62
N VAL A 232 -1.45 -18.63 -5.97
CA VAL A 232 -2.32 -18.92 -7.13
C VAL A 232 -1.98 -17.93 -8.25
N TYR A 233 -1.58 -18.44 -9.41
CA TYR A 233 -1.30 -17.67 -10.62
C TYR A 233 -2.35 -17.97 -11.69
N ILE A 234 -2.94 -16.93 -12.28
CA ILE A 234 -4.03 -17.04 -13.26
C ILE A 234 -3.69 -16.22 -14.49
N ASN A 235 -3.72 -16.85 -15.66
CA ASN A 235 -3.45 -16.18 -16.93
C ASN A 235 -4.75 -16.00 -17.72
N ILE A 236 -5.21 -14.75 -17.85
CA ILE A 236 -6.47 -14.38 -18.50
C ILE A 236 -6.17 -13.87 -19.91
N THR A 237 -6.72 -14.56 -20.91
CA THR A 237 -6.45 -14.32 -22.34
C THR A 237 -7.75 -14.16 -23.14
N GLN A 238 -7.62 -13.76 -24.41
CA GLN A 238 -8.74 -13.71 -25.35
C GLN A 238 -9.44 -15.07 -25.49
N GLU A 239 -8.67 -16.16 -25.57
CA GLU A 239 -9.19 -17.53 -25.73
C GLU A 239 -10.15 -17.91 -24.58
N LEU A 240 -9.88 -17.43 -23.36
CA LEU A 240 -10.77 -17.69 -22.23
C LEU A 240 -12.11 -16.97 -22.41
N PHE A 241 -12.09 -15.71 -22.84
CA PHE A 241 -13.33 -14.96 -23.11
C PHE A 241 -14.18 -15.66 -24.18
N GLU A 242 -13.53 -16.19 -25.23
CA GLU A 242 -14.21 -16.90 -26.33
C GLU A 242 -14.95 -18.17 -25.88
N LYS A 243 -14.66 -18.72 -24.68
CA LYS A 243 -15.46 -19.82 -24.10
C LYS A 243 -16.84 -19.37 -23.62
N PHE A 244 -17.02 -18.08 -23.34
CA PHE A 244 -18.29 -17.50 -22.88
C PHE A 244 -18.98 -16.73 -23.99
N ASN A 245 -18.23 -15.95 -24.78
CA ASN A 245 -18.74 -15.01 -25.79
C ASN A 245 -19.80 -14.03 -25.25
N ASP A 246 -19.77 -13.77 -23.94
CA ASP A 246 -20.65 -12.86 -23.23
C ASP A 246 -19.86 -12.18 -22.11
N GLU A 247 -19.90 -10.84 -22.06
CA GLU A 247 -19.12 -10.07 -21.08
C GLU A 247 -19.56 -10.36 -19.65
N GLU A 248 -20.86 -10.44 -19.39
CA GLU A 248 -21.40 -10.55 -18.03
C GLU A 248 -21.11 -11.94 -17.44
N LEU A 249 -21.32 -13.01 -18.23
CA LEU A 249 -20.95 -14.37 -17.85
C LEU A 249 -19.45 -14.52 -17.65
N PHE A 250 -18.63 -13.88 -18.49
CA PHE A 250 -17.19 -13.88 -18.32
C PHE A 250 -16.77 -13.17 -17.03
N TYR A 251 -17.37 -12.01 -16.72
CA TYR A 251 -17.12 -11.33 -15.45
C TYR A 251 -17.55 -12.20 -14.26
N ASP A 252 -18.77 -12.75 -14.28
CA ASP A 252 -19.27 -13.65 -13.24
C ASP A 252 -18.29 -14.82 -12.98
N TYR A 253 -17.81 -15.45 -14.05
CA TYR A 253 -16.84 -16.54 -13.96
C TYR A 253 -15.56 -16.09 -13.23
N LEU A 254 -14.96 -14.97 -13.66
CA LEU A 254 -13.75 -14.45 -13.04
C LEU A 254 -13.97 -14.05 -11.56
N LEU A 255 -15.13 -13.50 -11.22
CA LEU A 255 -15.48 -13.16 -9.83
C LEU A 255 -15.66 -14.41 -8.95
N ASN A 256 -16.21 -15.50 -9.51
CA ASN A 256 -16.24 -16.80 -8.82
C ASN A 256 -14.83 -17.38 -8.68
N LEU A 257 -13.97 -17.20 -9.68
CA LEU A 257 -12.58 -17.64 -9.62
C LEU A 257 -11.78 -16.91 -8.55
N VAL A 258 -12.02 -15.61 -8.32
CA VAL A 258 -11.45 -14.86 -7.18
C VAL A 258 -11.86 -15.50 -5.85
N LYS A 259 -13.15 -15.85 -5.67
CA LYS A 259 -13.65 -16.52 -4.47
C LYS A 259 -12.97 -17.88 -4.26
N LYS A 260 -12.93 -18.71 -5.32
CA LYS A 260 -12.28 -20.02 -5.29
C LYS A 260 -10.79 -19.90 -4.96
N SER A 261 -10.11 -18.93 -5.55
CA SER A 261 -8.70 -18.64 -5.26
C SER A 261 -8.50 -18.20 -3.81
N TYR A 262 -9.43 -17.44 -3.23
CA TYR A 262 -9.36 -17.08 -1.80
C TYR A 262 -9.40 -18.31 -0.90
N ASP A 263 -10.12 -19.37 -1.26
CA ASP A 263 -10.15 -20.60 -0.47
C ASP A 263 -8.86 -21.43 -0.65
N LEU A 264 -8.28 -21.41 -1.84
CA LEU A 264 -7.05 -22.13 -2.19
C LEU A 264 -5.76 -21.46 -1.67
N VAL A 265 -5.70 -20.14 -1.54
CA VAL A 265 -4.47 -19.45 -1.08
C VAL A 265 -4.35 -19.55 0.45
N GLU A 266 -3.16 -19.86 0.98
CA GLU A 266 -2.93 -19.81 2.44
C GLU A 266 -2.98 -18.37 3.00
N ASN A 267 -3.03 -18.23 4.32
CA ASN A 267 -2.98 -16.89 4.91
C ASN A 267 -1.61 -16.23 4.66
N HIS A 268 -1.60 -14.91 4.45
CA HIS A 268 -0.41 -14.10 4.14
C HIS A 268 0.32 -14.45 2.83
N LYS A 269 -0.31 -15.26 1.95
CA LYS A 269 0.19 -15.68 0.64
C LYS A 269 -0.47 -14.91 -0.51
N SER A 270 -0.06 -15.19 -1.75
CA SER A 270 -0.36 -14.33 -2.90
C SER A 270 -1.33 -14.92 -3.92
N LEU A 271 -2.05 -14.01 -4.60
CA LEU A 271 -2.82 -14.26 -5.82
C LEU A 271 -2.31 -13.32 -6.90
N ILE A 272 -2.04 -13.85 -8.10
CA ILE A 272 -1.54 -13.08 -9.24
C ILE A 272 -2.42 -13.34 -10.46
N PHE A 273 -2.87 -12.27 -11.10
CA PHE A 273 -3.48 -12.33 -12.43
C PHE A 273 -2.53 -11.73 -13.44
N ARG A 274 -2.28 -12.42 -14.56
CA ARG A 274 -1.79 -11.79 -15.79
C ARG A 274 -2.96 -11.65 -16.75
N ILE A 275 -3.14 -10.46 -17.32
CA ILE A 275 -4.27 -10.14 -18.19
C ILE A 275 -3.72 -9.58 -19.49
N SER A 276 -3.98 -10.31 -20.59
CA SER A 276 -3.65 -9.89 -21.94
C SER A 276 -4.67 -8.88 -22.48
N ASN A 277 -4.42 -8.32 -23.66
CA ASN A 277 -5.46 -7.59 -24.40
C ASN A 277 -6.62 -8.53 -24.78
N ILE A 278 -7.84 -8.13 -24.44
CA ILE A 278 -9.07 -8.90 -24.69
C ILE A 278 -10.08 -7.97 -25.34
N PHE A 279 -10.55 -8.33 -26.53
CA PHE A 279 -11.42 -7.52 -27.37
C PHE A 279 -12.84 -8.07 -27.37
N VAL A 280 -13.79 -7.18 -27.09
CA VAL A 280 -15.21 -7.46 -27.20
C VAL A 280 -15.84 -6.34 -28.02
N ASN A 281 -16.49 -6.70 -29.13
CA ASN A 281 -17.09 -5.74 -30.06
C ASN A 281 -16.13 -4.59 -30.47
N GLY A 282 -14.87 -4.94 -30.76
CA GLY A 282 -13.84 -3.97 -31.17
C GLY A 282 -13.23 -3.14 -30.03
N ILE A 283 -13.65 -3.33 -28.77
CA ILE A 283 -13.14 -2.59 -27.61
C ILE A 283 -12.28 -3.50 -26.74
N ASN A 284 -11.09 -3.02 -26.37
CA ASN A 284 -10.22 -3.71 -25.42
C ASN A 284 -10.74 -3.57 -23.97
N ILE A 285 -11.20 -4.66 -23.37
CA ILE A 285 -11.77 -4.67 -22.01
C ILE A 285 -10.73 -4.89 -20.91
N LYS A 286 -9.43 -4.98 -21.22
CA LYS A 286 -8.35 -5.19 -20.23
C LYS A 286 -8.43 -4.25 -19.03
N TRP A 287 -8.70 -2.96 -19.26
CA TRP A 287 -8.81 -1.97 -18.19
C TRP A 287 -10.15 -2.04 -17.42
N LYS A 288 -11.23 -2.57 -18.03
CA LYS A 288 -12.43 -2.95 -17.27
C LYS A 288 -12.12 -4.09 -16.30
N LEU A 289 -11.36 -5.11 -16.75
CA LEU A 289 -10.94 -6.22 -15.90
C LEU A 289 -10.02 -5.76 -14.76
N TYR A 290 -9.07 -4.84 -15.03
CA TYR A 290 -8.31 -4.17 -13.97
C TYR A 290 -9.21 -3.56 -12.91
N SER A 291 -10.23 -2.81 -13.32
CA SER A 291 -11.19 -2.18 -12.41
C SER A 291 -11.95 -3.21 -11.58
N TYR A 292 -12.62 -4.16 -12.25
CA TYR A 292 -13.53 -5.09 -11.59
C TYR A 292 -12.79 -6.07 -10.69
N LEU A 293 -11.68 -6.66 -11.16
CA LEU A 293 -10.90 -7.61 -10.36
C LEU A 293 -10.26 -6.94 -9.16
N SER A 294 -9.71 -5.73 -9.30
CA SER A 294 -9.08 -5.02 -8.17
C SER A 294 -10.10 -4.68 -7.07
N ILE A 295 -11.25 -4.09 -7.45
CA ILE A 295 -12.27 -3.72 -6.47
C ILE A 295 -12.91 -4.96 -5.84
N TYR A 296 -13.29 -5.95 -6.66
CA TYR A 296 -13.96 -7.14 -6.16
C TYR A 296 -13.02 -7.97 -5.29
N ALA A 297 -11.78 -8.23 -5.71
CA ALA A 297 -10.84 -9.03 -4.91
C ALA A 297 -10.59 -8.42 -3.53
N GLU A 298 -10.58 -7.09 -3.40
CA GLU A 298 -10.42 -6.43 -2.10
C GLU A 298 -11.67 -6.47 -1.20
N LYS A 299 -12.88 -6.61 -1.77
CA LYS A 299 -14.13 -6.24 -1.08
C LYS A 299 -15.26 -7.27 -1.20
N PHE A 300 -15.06 -8.40 -1.88
CA PHE A 300 -16.13 -9.38 -2.16
C PHE A 300 -16.69 -10.07 -0.93
N LYS A 301 -15.94 -10.15 0.17
CA LYS A 301 -16.37 -10.82 1.40
C LYS A 301 -16.96 -9.80 2.37
N GLU A 302 -18.24 -9.99 2.67
CA GLU A 302 -18.94 -9.23 3.68
C GLU A 302 -18.93 -9.99 5.02
N SER A 303 -18.57 -9.33 6.11
CA SER A 303 -18.65 -9.91 7.46
C SER A 303 -18.99 -8.85 8.50
N LYS A 304 -19.66 -9.26 9.58
CA LYS A 304 -19.90 -8.38 10.75
C LYS A 304 -18.58 -8.16 11.47
N GLU A 305 -18.35 -6.94 11.94
CA GLU A 305 -17.16 -6.60 12.71
C GLU A 305 -17.53 -5.82 13.97
N LEU A 306 -17.26 -6.41 15.13
CA LEU A 306 -17.61 -5.87 16.44
C LEU A 306 -16.39 -5.30 17.18
N ARG A 307 -15.18 -5.53 16.65
CA ARG A 307 -13.95 -5.05 17.27
C ARG A 307 -13.78 -3.55 17.05
N ALA A 308 -13.16 -2.91 18.04
CA ALA A 308 -12.98 -1.45 18.09
C ALA A 308 -12.14 -0.83 16.95
N TYR A 309 -11.48 -1.67 16.13
CA TYR A 309 -10.70 -1.24 14.99
C TYR A 309 -11.57 -0.84 13.79
N TYR A 310 -12.82 -1.31 13.72
CA TYR A 310 -13.78 -0.85 12.72
C TYR A 310 -14.61 0.31 13.27
N LYS A 311 -14.75 1.39 12.51
CA LYS A 311 -15.40 2.63 12.94
C LYS A 311 -16.75 2.84 12.29
N GLY A 312 -17.63 1.82 12.37
CA GLY A 312 -18.94 1.82 11.71
C GLY A 312 -19.79 3.07 11.99
N VAL A 313 -19.83 3.53 13.25
CA VAL A 313 -20.58 4.75 13.63
C VAL A 313 -19.99 6.02 13.02
N GLU A 314 -18.66 6.16 12.98
CA GLU A 314 -18.01 7.33 12.37
C GLU A 314 -18.27 7.39 10.86
N ILE A 315 -18.13 6.25 10.18
CA ILE A 315 -18.40 6.18 8.73
C ILE A 315 -19.88 6.46 8.46
N LEU A 316 -20.78 5.92 9.28
CA LEU A 316 -22.21 6.17 9.16
C LEU A 316 -22.51 7.67 9.28
N LYS A 317 -21.99 8.31 10.34
CA LYS A 317 -22.15 9.76 10.55
C LYS A 317 -21.69 10.55 9.32
N ASP A 318 -20.48 10.26 8.85
CA ASP A 318 -19.91 10.94 7.68
C ASP A 318 -20.71 10.66 6.40
N THR A 319 -21.23 9.45 6.22
CA THR A 319 -22.03 9.07 5.05
C THR A 319 -23.37 9.80 5.05
N PHE A 320 -24.07 9.85 6.18
CA PHE A 320 -25.40 10.48 6.27
C PHE A 320 -25.33 12.00 6.13
N GLU A 321 -24.31 12.61 6.72
CA GLU A 321 -24.04 14.04 6.54
C GLU A 321 -23.77 14.34 5.06
N HIS A 322 -22.89 13.56 4.42
CA HIS A 322 -22.51 13.77 3.02
C HIS A 322 -23.64 13.47 2.01
N LYS A 323 -24.41 12.40 2.24
CA LYS A 323 -25.44 11.89 1.32
C LYS A 323 -26.77 12.61 1.44
N TYR A 324 -27.17 12.92 2.67
CA TYR A 324 -28.51 13.42 3.00
C TYR A 324 -28.50 14.79 3.68
N GLY A 325 -27.35 15.31 4.10
CA GLY A 325 -27.28 16.50 4.96
C GLY A 325 -27.82 16.23 6.37
N ILE A 326 -27.87 14.97 6.80
CA ILE A 326 -28.44 14.56 8.10
C ILE A 326 -27.32 14.37 9.11
N THR A 327 -27.44 15.04 10.25
CA THR A 327 -26.62 14.81 11.44
C THR A 327 -27.45 14.18 12.54
N PHE A 328 -26.85 13.28 13.33
CA PHE A 328 -27.52 12.61 14.44
C PHE A 328 -27.14 13.24 15.79
N PRO A 329 -28.09 13.45 16.72
CA PRO A 329 -27.81 13.76 18.12
C PRO A 329 -26.97 12.67 18.81
N GLU A 330 -26.27 13.00 19.89
CA GLU A 330 -25.42 12.06 20.61
C GLU A 330 -26.19 10.84 21.15
N GLU A 331 -27.42 11.04 21.64
CA GLU A 331 -28.28 9.95 22.14
C GLU A 331 -28.60 8.91 21.06
N GLU A 332 -28.89 9.36 19.82
CA GLU A 332 -29.14 8.49 18.68
C GLU A 332 -27.85 7.79 18.22
N LEU A 333 -26.72 8.48 18.23
CA LEU A 333 -25.42 7.87 17.92
C LEU A 333 -25.05 6.78 18.95
N GLU A 334 -25.37 6.98 20.22
CA GLU A 334 -25.16 5.96 21.25
C GLU A 334 -26.06 4.73 21.02
N LEU A 335 -27.33 4.95 20.65
CA LEU A 335 -28.27 3.89 20.32
C LEU A 335 -27.84 3.11 19.07
N ILE A 336 -27.40 3.81 18.01
CA ILE A 336 -26.79 3.21 16.82
C ILE A 336 -25.55 2.40 17.21
N ASN A 337 -24.65 2.95 18.03
CA ASN A 337 -23.45 2.23 18.46
C ASN A 337 -23.80 0.94 19.21
N LYS A 338 -24.80 0.97 20.09
CA LYS A 338 -25.32 -0.23 20.77
C LYS A 338 -25.89 -1.24 19.77
N LEU A 339 -26.63 -0.81 18.75
CA LEU A 339 -27.15 -1.68 17.68
C LEU A 339 -26.01 -2.33 16.89
N LEU A 340 -25.05 -1.53 16.40
CA LEU A 340 -23.94 -2.04 15.57
C LEU A 340 -23.04 -3.01 16.34
N LEU A 341 -22.88 -2.81 17.66
CA LEU A 341 -22.15 -3.71 18.57
C LEU A 341 -22.99 -4.87 19.11
N GLU A 342 -24.22 -5.07 18.63
CA GLU A 342 -25.16 -6.12 19.05
C GLU A 342 -25.50 -6.10 20.56
N LYS A 343 -25.43 -4.92 21.19
CA LYS A 343 -25.81 -4.73 22.60
C LYS A 343 -27.32 -4.55 22.80
N ILE A 344 -28.05 -4.24 21.73
CA ILE A 344 -29.52 -4.15 21.70
C ILE A 344 -30.03 -4.84 20.43
N SER A 345 -31.29 -5.30 20.45
CA SER A 345 -31.91 -5.88 19.26
C SER A 345 -32.33 -4.81 18.26
N PHE A 346 -32.52 -5.20 17.00
CA PHE A 346 -33.05 -4.28 15.98
C PHE A 346 -34.47 -3.80 16.30
N ASN A 347 -35.31 -4.66 16.91
CA ASN A 347 -36.66 -4.28 17.34
C ASN A 347 -36.62 -3.26 18.49
N GLU A 348 -35.71 -3.45 19.45
CA GLU A 348 -35.50 -2.50 20.54
C GLU A 348 -34.97 -1.16 20.01
N PHE A 349 -34.06 -1.17 19.04
CA PHE A 349 -33.60 0.03 18.34
C PHE A 349 -34.78 0.79 17.72
N LYS A 350 -35.65 0.10 16.97
CA LYS A 350 -36.85 0.69 16.35
C LYS A 350 -37.80 1.36 17.34
N GLN A 351 -37.96 0.76 18.53
CA GLN A 351 -38.85 1.31 19.57
C GLN A 351 -38.27 2.56 20.24
N LYS A 352 -36.93 2.69 20.27
CA LYS A 352 -36.24 3.76 21.00
C LYS A 352 -35.77 4.91 20.11
N THR A 353 -35.51 4.66 18.83
CA THR A 353 -34.99 5.66 17.89
C THR A 353 -36.10 6.57 17.38
N LYS A 354 -35.78 7.85 17.16
CA LYS A 354 -36.61 8.81 16.41
C LYS A 354 -36.22 8.86 14.93
N ILE A 355 -35.27 8.02 14.49
CA ILE A 355 -34.81 7.97 13.10
C ILE A 355 -35.86 7.33 12.20
N ASP A 356 -36.16 7.99 11.09
CA ASP A 356 -37.09 7.53 10.05
C ASP A 356 -36.76 6.10 9.57
N GLU A 357 -37.79 5.25 9.52
CA GLU A 357 -37.69 3.81 9.19
C GLU A 357 -36.99 3.54 7.86
N LYS A 358 -37.10 4.46 6.89
CA LYS A 358 -36.45 4.31 5.58
C LYS A 358 -34.92 4.20 5.66
N TYR A 359 -34.31 4.71 6.74
CA TYR A 359 -32.86 4.68 6.95
C TYR A 359 -32.38 3.45 7.72
N HIS A 360 -33.28 2.69 8.35
CA HIS A 360 -32.89 1.62 9.28
C HIS A 360 -32.05 0.52 8.61
N SER A 361 -32.35 0.15 7.37
CA SER A 361 -31.58 -0.86 6.62
C SER A 361 -30.17 -0.39 6.27
N GLU A 362 -30.01 0.88 5.89
CA GLU A 362 -28.72 1.50 5.60
C GLU A 362 -27.89 1.63 6.88
N ILE A 363 -28.50 2.06 7.99
CA ILE A 363 -27.85 2.09 9.31
C ILE A 363 -27.31 0.71 9.70
N LEU A 364 -28.14 -0.33 9.59
CA LEU A 364 -27.74 -1.69 9.92
C LEU A 364 -26.60 -2.21 9.03
N SER A 365 -26.50 -1.73 7.79
CA SER A 365 -25.41 -2.10 6.89
C SER A 365 -24.02 -1.67 7.39
N PHE A 366 -23.94 -0.65 8.25
CA PHE A 366 -22.68 -0.20 8.86
C PHE A 366 -22.17 -1.13 9.95
N GLN A 367 -22.89 -2.20 10.29
CA GLN A 367 -22.36 -3.28 11.13
C GLN A 367 -21.35 -4.16 10.37
N LYS A 368 -21.42 -4.15 9.03
CA LYS A 368 -20.67 -5.06 8.18
C LYS A 368 -19.54 -4.34 7.44
N ILE A 369 -18.40 -5.02 7.34
CA ILE A 369 -17.24 -4.58 6.56
C ILE A 369 -17.13 -5.43 5.31
N ASN A 370 -16.55 -4.84 4.27
CA ASN A 370 -16.16 -5.53 3.05
C ASN A 370 -14.65 -5.70 3.03
N HIS A 371 -14.22 -6.95 2.84
CA HIS A 371 -12.82 -7.33 2.80
C HIS A 371 -12.61 -8.49 1.82
N GLY A 372 -11.36 -8.92 1.66
CA GLY A 372 -10.98 -9.99 0.73
C GLY A 372 -9.48 -10.14 0.72
N PHE A 373 -8.90 -10.17 -0.48
CA PHE A 373 -7.48 -9.93 -0.66
C PHE A 373 -7.13 -8.45 -0.39
N SER A 374 -5.84 -8.13 -0.38
CA SER A 374 -5.32 -6.77 -0.34
C SER A 374 -4.57 -6.51 -1.65
N PHE A 375 -4.89 -5.42 -2.34
CA PHE A 375 -4.18 -5.03 -3.55
C PHE A 375 -2.74 -4.63 -3.20
N ILE A 376 -1.76 -5.19 -3.92
CA ILE A 376 -0.34 -4.93 -3.69
C ILE A 376 0.20 -4.03 -4.80
N ASP A 377 0.06 -4.44 -6.06
CA ASP A 377 0.61 -3.73 -7.21
C ASP A 377 -0.02 -4.14 -8.55
N CYS A 378 0.24 -3.34 -9.58
CA CYS A 378 -0.07 -3.61 -10.98
C CYS A 378 1.20 -3.39 -11.82
N TYR A 379 1.78 -4.46 -12.35
CA TYR A 379 2.89 -4.35 -13.31
C TYR A 379 2.36 -4.23 -14.73
N ILE A 380 3.02 -3.39 -15.52
CA ILE A 380 2.83 -3.25 -16.96
C ILE A 380 3.96 -3.98 -17.66
N LEU A 381 3.65 -5.01 -18.44
CA LEU A 381 4.62 -5.78 -19.19
C LEU A 381 4.57 -5.36 -20.66
N LYS A 382 5.65 -4.74 -21.17
CA LYS A 382 5.68 -4.36 -22.59
C LYS A 382 5.74 -5.61 -23.48
N THR A 383 4.79 -5.77 -24.38
CA THR A 383 4.70 -6.89 -25.33
C THR A 383 5.32 -6.54 -26.68
N LYS A 384 5.54 -7.55 -27.53
CA LYS A 384 6.11 -7.36 -28.89
C LYS A 384 5.05 -6.97 -29.92
N THR A 385 3.82 -7.44 -29.75
CA THR A 385 2.71 -7.24 -30.68
C THR A 385 1.79 -6.14 -30.16
N SER A 386 1.39 -5.23 -31.05
CA SER A 386 0.39 -4.22 -30.71
C SER A 386 -0.97 -4.53 -31.29
N LYS A 387 -2.01 -4.41 -30.47
CA LYS A 387 -3.40 -4.37 -30.93
C LYS A 387 -4.19 -3.49 -29.98
N ASN A 388 -4.98 -2.56 -30.50
CA ASN A 388 -5.81 -1.65 -29.70
C ASN A 388 -7.26 -1.66 -30.18
N SER A 389 -8.15 -0.99 -29.43
CA SER A 389 -9.56 -0.82 -29.77
C SER A 389 -9.72 -0.21 -31.16
N ASP A 390 -10.73 -0.64 -31.91
CA ASP A 390 -10.88 -0.34 -33.34
C ASP A 390 -10.93 1.17 -33.62
N GLU A 391 -11.67 1.94 -32.81
CA GLU A 391 -11.80 3.40 -32.96
C GLU A 391 -10.50 4.18 -32.73
N ILE A 392 -9.53 3.58 -32.03
CA ILE A 392 -8.24 4.21 -31.70
C ILE A 392 -7.04 3.33 -32.10
N ASN A 393 -7.21 2.51 -33.14
CA ASN A 393 -6.16 1.61 -33.62
C ASN A 393 -4.86 2.31 -34.09
N PHE A 394 -4.93 3.63 -34.32
CA PHE A 394 -3.77 4.49 -34.59
C PHE A 394 -2.87 4.66 -33.36
N ILE A 395 -3.36 4.37 -32.16
CA ILE A 395 -2.59 4.28 -30.92
C ILE A 395 -2.21 2.82 -30.72
N LYS A 396 -0.92 2.49 -30.84
CA LYS A 396 -0.44 1.13 -30.60
C LYS A 396 -0.46 0.80 -29.11
N ASN A 397 -1.17 -0.26 -28.74
CA ASN A 397 -1.19 -0.78 -27.37
C ASN A 397 -0.23 -1.98 -27.24
N PHE A 398 0.79 -1.86 -26.40
CA PHE A 398 1.87 -2.84 -26.24
C PHE A 398 1.98 -3.39 -24.82
N ASP A 399 0.89 -3.59 -24.09
CA ASP A 399 0.99 -4.04 -22.71
C ASP A 399 0.08 -5.22 -22.34
N ASP A 400 0.63 -6.13 -21.55
CA ASP A 400 -0.15 -6.94 -20.62
C ASP A 400 -0.08 -6.28 -19.23
N ILE A 401 -1.07 -6.56 -18.38
CA ILE A 401 -1.04 -6.13 -16.98
C ILE A 401 -0.94 -7.34 -16.05
N VAL A 402 -0.24 -7.17 -14.92
CA VAL A 402 -0.13 -8.18 -13.87
C VAL A 402 -0.59 -7.61 -12.55
N LEU A 403 -1.72 -8.10 -12.05
CA LEU A 403 -2.30 -7.69 -10.78
C LEU A 403 -1.82 -8.60 -9.67
N ILE A 404 -1.36 -8.01 -8.57
CA ILE A 404 -0.80 -8.75 -7.44
C ILE A 404 -1.63 -8.45 -6.19
N PHE A 405 -2.04 -9.52 -5.53
CA PHE A 405 -2.86 -9.49 -4.32
C PHE A 405 -2.22 -10.33 -3.22
N ALA A 406 -2.50 -9.97 -1.97
CA ALA A 406 -2.14 -10.77 -0.80
C ALA A 406 -3.37 -11.12 0.02
N LYS A 407 -3.45 -12.36 0.52
CA LYS A 407 -4.54 -12.78 1.41
C LYS A 407 -4.20 -12.44 2.85
N HIS A 408 -5.05 -11.68 3.52
CA HIS A 408 -4.94 -11.39 4.95
C HIS A 408 -6.28 -11.75 5.62
N LYS A 409 -6.35 -12.97 6.13
CA LYS A 409 -7.46 -13.46 6.94
C LYS A 409 -7.11 -13.27 8.40
N ILE A 410 -8.08 -12.77 9.15
CA ILE A 410 -7.99 -12.63 10.59
C ILE A 410 -7.78 -14.01 11.22
N ASP A 411 -6.71 -14.11 12.00
CA ASP A 411 -6.42 -15.23 12.88
C ASP A 411 -6.15 -14.67 14.28
N ASP A 412 -7.00 -15.05 15.24
CA ASP A 412 -6.95 -14.54 16.61
C ASP A 412 -6.19 -15.47 17.55
N ARG A 413 -5.77 -16.66 17.07
CA ARG A 413 -4.98 -17.63 17.82
C ARG A 413 -3.62 -17.04 18.19
N LYS A 414 -3.15 -17.33 19.39
CA LYS A 414 -1.88 -16.79 19.86
C LYS A 414 -0.71 -17.43 19.13
N ILE A 415 0.25 -16.62 18.71
CA ILE A 415 1.51 -17.08 18.13
C ILE A 415 2.69 -16.76 19.05
N PRO A 416 3.67 -17.66 19.22
CA PRO A 416 4.79 -17.46 20.12
C PRO A 416 5.59 -16.20 19.77
N CYS A 417 6.16 -15.56 20.79
CA CYS A 417 7.08 -14.46 20.56
C CYS A 417 8.35 -14.95 19.83
N PRO A 418 8.77 -14.34 18.71
CA PRO A 418 9.93 -14.80 17.94
C PRO A 418 11.26 -14.67 18.71
N VAL A 419 11.28 -13.96 19.84
CA VAL A 419 12.49 -13.72 20.63
C VAL A 419 12.60 -14.59 21.86
N CYS A 420 11.46 -14.92 22.49
CA CYS A 420 11.47 -15.66 23.76
C CYS A 420 10.61 -16.91 23.77
N GLY A 421 9.90 -17.21 22.67
CA GLY A 421 8.97 -18.34 22.54
C GLY A 421 7.73 -18.26 23.43
N SER A 422 7.52 -17.15 24.14
CA SER A 422 6.39 -17.02 25.07
C SER A 422 5.08 -16.69 24.36
N LEU A 423 4.00 -17.36 24.76
CA LEU A 423 2.60 -17.08 24.43
C LEU A 423 1.92 -16.13 25.43
N LYS A 424 2.67 -15.62 26.43
CA LYS A 424 2.23 -14.53 27.30
C LYS A 424 2.27 -13.21 26.52
N ILE A 425 1.22 -12.98 25.73
CA ILE A 425 1.13 -11.90 24.73
C ILE A 425 -0.23 -11.22 24.80
N SER A 426 -0.31 -9.98 24.31
CA SER A 426 -1.57 -9.26 24.14
C SER A 426 -1.64 -8.64 22.75
N GLY A 427 -2.80 -8.59 22.11
CA GLY A 427 -2.96 -7.98 20.79
C GLY A 427 -4.39 -7.53 20.55
N ASN A 428 -4.62 -6.22 20.63
CA ASN A 428 -5.91 -5.58 20.31
C ASN A 428 -5.81 -4.72 19.04
N SER A 429 -4.65 -4.69 18.39
CA SER A 429 -4.35 -3.80 17.27
C SER A 429 -4.37 -4.58 15.96
N TYR A 430 -5.09 -4.03 14.97
CA TYR A 430 -5.14 -4.53 13.61
C TYR A 430 -4.66 -3.41 12.67
N PRO A 431 -3.35 -3.29 12.39
CA PRO A 431 -2.85 -2.24 11.50
C PRO A 431 -3.51 -2.29 10.12
N GLU A 432 -3.76 -3.49 9.60
CA GLU A 432 -4.50 -3.74 8.36
C GLU A 432 -5.57 -4.81 8.62
N ILE A 433 -6.63 -4.86 7.80
CA ILE A 433 -7.63 -5.93 7.88
C ILE A 433 -6.92 -7.28 7.72
N GLY A 434 -7.18 -8.21 8.64
CA GLY A 434 -6.57 -9.54 8.59
C GLY A 434 -5.22 -9.68 9.28
N ILE A 435 -4.54 -8.57 9.63
CA ILE A 435 -3.23 -8.63 10.28
C ILE A 435 -3.37 -8.22 11.73
N LYS A 436 -3.24 -9.17 12.66
CA LYS A 436 -3.20 -8.89 14.09
C LYS A 436 -1.78 -8.62 14.56
N SER A 437 -1.59 -7.54 15.32
CA SER A 437 -0.32 -7.24 15.98
C SER A 437 -0.34 -7.69 17.44
N TRP A 438 0.65 -8.49 17.80
CA TRP A 438 0.90 -9.00 19.14
C TRP A 438 2.02 -8.21 19.81
N GLU A 439 1.92 -8.04 21.13
CA GLU A 439 2.94 -7.47 21.99
C GLU A 439 3.31 -8.46 23.10
N CYS A 440 4.59 -8.78 23.23
CA CYS A 440 5.08 -9.72 24.23
C CYS A 440 4.96 -9.17 25.66
N LYS A 441 4.31 -9.93 26.55
CA LYS A 441 4.15 -9.61 27.97
C LYS A 441 5.04 -10.42 28.89
N ASN A 442 5.93 -11.26 28.35
CA ASN A 442 6.97 -11.90 29.14
C ASN A 442 7.97 -10.85 29.65
N PRO A 443 8.07 -10.62 30.98
CA PRO A 443 9.00 -9.64 31.54
C PRO A 443 10.47 -10.02 31.30
N LEU A 444 10.76 -11.30 31.04
CA LEU A 444 12.10 -11.82 30.75
C LEU A 444 12.42 -11.89 29.25
N CYS A 445 11.59 -11.29 28.39
CA CYS A 445 11.92 -11.19 26.96
C CYS A 445 13.11 -10.23 26.78
N SER A 446 14.14 -10.66 26.06
CA SER A 446 15.36 -9.85 25.88
C SER A 446 15.10 -8.60 25.03
N GLU A 447 14.20 -8.62 24.06
CA GLU A 447 13.91 -7.46 23.21
C GLU A 447 12.86 -6.50 23.81
N ARG A 448 12.79 -6.38 25.14
CA ARG A 448 12.02 -5.30 25.75
C ARG A 448 12.70 -3.96 25.49
N SER A 449 11.89 -2.94 25.23
CA SER A 449 12.37 -1.56 25.02
C SER A 449 12.80 -0.92 26.34
N LYS A 450 13.53 0.20 26.26
CA LYS A 450 13.94 1.01 27.43
C LYS A 450 12.77 1.54 28.28
N THR A 451 11.57 1.60 27.72
CA THR A 451 10.33 1.96 28.43
C THR A 451 9.50 0.71 28.81
N ASN A 452 10.14 -0.46 28.85
CA ASN A 452 9.58 -1.76 29.19
C ASN A 452 8.38 -2.21 28.33
N ARG A 453 8.23 -1.66 27.12
CA ARG A 453 7.30 -2.21 26.12
C ARG A 453 7.86 -3.49 25.54
N GLY A 454 7.02 -4.51 25.37
CA GLY A 454 7.42 -5.77 24.73
C GLY A 454 7.63 -5.64 23.22
N LYS A 455 8.34 -6.62 22.64
CA LYS A 455 8.47 -6.76 21.19
C LYS A 455 7.08 -6.89 20.55
N ARG A 456 6.89 -6.13 19.48
CA ARG A 456 5.70 -6.21 18.63
C ARG A 456 5.98 -6.99 17.37
N TYR A 457 5.04 -7.84 17.00
CA TYR A 457 5.15 -8.71 15.85
C TYR A 457 3.76 -9.14 15.36
N SER A 458 3.70 -9.68 14.16
CA SER A 458 2.56 -10.38 13.60
C SER A 458 3.05 -11.64 12.88
N GLU A 459 2.13 -12.56 12.59
CA GLU A 459 2.42 -13.77 11.81
C GLU A 459 3.10 -13.42 10.48
N ARG A 460 2.56 -12.44 9.75
CA ARG A 460 3.17 -11.90 8.52
C ARG A 460 4.63 -11.46 8.72
N THR A 461 4.93 -10.72 9.79
CA THR A 461 6.31 -10.27 10.02
C THR A 461 7.25 -11.41 10.40
N ILE A 462 6.76 -12.43 11.11
CA ILE A 462 7.53 -13.64 11.42
C ILE A 462 7.85 -14.36 10.12
N LEU A 463 6.83 -14.66 9.31
CA LEU A 463 6.97 -15.32 8.02
C LEU A 463 7.99 -14.62 7.10
N MET A 464 7.99 -13.28 7.06
CA MET A 464 8.99 -12.53 6.30
C MET A 464 10.38 -12.58 6.95
N GLN A 465 10.49 -12.53 8.28
CA GLN A 465 11.77 -12.57 8.99
C GLN A 465 12.43 -13.93 8.90
N ASP A 466 11.69 -15.02 9.06
CA ASP A 466 12.22 -16.38 8.99
C ASP A 466 12.93 -16.61 7.65
N ALA A 467 12.37 -16.11 6.56
CA ALA A 467 12.99 -16.17 5.24
C ALA A 467 14.30 -15.38 5.12
N THR A 468 14.52 -14.35 5.93
CA THR A 468 15.81 -13.62 5.97
C THR A 468 16.89 -14.37 6.76
N PHE A 469 16.49 -15.29 7.63
CA PHE A 469 17.38 -16.18 8.39
C PHE A 469 17.51 -17.57 7.76
N ASP A 470 16.71 -17.85 6.72
CA ASP A 470 16.89 -19.00 5.85
C ASP A 470 18.04 -18.75 4.85
N PHE A 471 19.12 -19.51 5.02
CA PHE A 471 20.30 -19.46 4.17
C PHE A 471 20.17 -20.29 2.89
N SER A 472 18.98 -20.82 2.58
CA SER A 472 18.72 -21.49 1.31
C SER A 472 18.93 -20.53 0.13
N SER A 473 19.76 -20.95 -0.82
CA SER A 473 20.06 -20.16 -2.02
C SER A 473 18.83 -19.93 -2.91
N GLU A 474 17.81 -20.78 -2.78
CA GLU A 474 16.59 -20.78 -3.56
C GLU A 474 15.60 -19.72 -3.10
N ASN A 475 15.65 -19.29 -1.84
CA ASN A 475 14.93 -18.11 -1.35
C ASN A 475 15.68 -16.81 -1.63
N GLN A 476 16.97 -16.87 -1.99
CA GLN A 476 17.72 -15.68 -2.38
C GLN A 476 17.35 -15.23 -3.79
N ILE A 477 17.05 -13.94 -3.92
CA ILE A 477 16.62 -13.28 -5.14
C ILE A 477 17.83 -12.62 -5.81
N PRO A 478 18.21 -13.03 -7.03
CA PRO A 478 19.35 -12.42 -7.73
C PRO A 478 19.15 -10.92 -7.97
N LYS A 479 20.20 -10.13 -7.76
CA LYS A 479 20.19 -8.67 -8.06
C LYS A 479 19.87 -8.38 -9.53
N SER A 480 20.27 -9.27 -10.44
CA SER A 480 19.93 -9.18 -11.87
C SER A 480 18.42 -9.27 -12.11
N LEU A 481 17.72 -10.19 -11.42
CA LEU A 481 16.28 -10.30 -11.47
C LEU A 481 15.61 -9.05 -10.88
N ILE A 482 16.08 -8.57 -9.73
CA ILE A 482 15.58 -7.31 -9.12
C ILE A 482 15.76 -6.12 -10.05
N LYS A 483 16.85 -6.04 -10.81
CA LYS A 483 17.07 -4.95 -11.76
C LYS A 483 16.02 -4.92 -12.86
N ILE A 484 15.53 -6.08 -13.32
CA ILE A 484 14.48 -6.20 -14.34
C ILE A 484 13.14 -5.73 -13.77
N TRP A 485 12.77 -6.26 -12.60
CA TRP A 485 11.48 -6.04 -11.95
C TRP A 485 11.48 -4.85 -10.98
N ARG A 486 12.49 -3.98 -11.07
CA ARG A 486 12.66 -2.83 -10.18
C ARG A 486 11.53 -1.83 -10.32
N LYS A 487 10.94 -1.71 -11.51
CA LYS A 487 9.90 -0.75 -11.85
C LYS A 487 8.62 -1.49 -12.17
N ASP A 488 7.49 -0.85 -11.91
CA ASP A 488 6.16 -1.36 -12.24
C ASP A 488 5.83 -1.27 -13.74
N ILE A 489 6.71 -0.68 -14.55
CA ILE A 489 6.70 -0.81 -16.01
C ILE A 489 7.97 -1.52 -16.49
N VAL A 490 7.78 -2.68 -17.13
CA VAL A 490 8.85 -3.61 -17.50
C VAL A 490 8.97 -3.66 -19.01
N GLU A 491 9.96 -2.94 -19.54
CA GLU A 491 10.16 -2.77 -20.99
C GLU A 491 10.84 -3.97 -21.64
N LYS A 492 11.72 -4.67 -20.92
CA LYS A 492 12.52 -5.80 -21.42
C LYS A 492 12.42 -6.96 -20.44
N TRP A 493 11.74 -8.02 -20.86
CA TRP A 493 11.54 -9.23 -20.09
C TRP A 493 11.34 -10.42 -21.03
N ASN A 494 11.36 -11.62 -20.47
CA ASN A 494 10.90 -12.84 -21.12
C ASN A 494 10.12 -13.71 -20.13
N LEU A 495 9.42 -14.72 -20.64
CA LEU A 495 8.54 -15.56 -19.82
C LEU A 495 9.28 -16.28 -18.69
N ASN A 496 10.51 -16.77 -18.93
CA ASN A 496 11.33 -17.38 -17.88
C ASN A 496 11.63 -16.41 -16.73
N GLN A 497 12.01 -15.17 -17.04
CA GLN A 497 12.26 -14.14 -16.04
C GLN A 497 11.00 -13.75 -15.27
N PHE A 498 9.84 -13.77 -15.92
CA PHE A 498 8.54 -13.54 -15.28
C PHE A 498 8.19 -14.67 -14.31
N TYR A 499 8.35 -15.92 -14.74
CA TYR A 499 8.17 -17.08 -13.87
C TYR A 499 9.16 -17.10 -12.70
N GLU A 500 10.44 -16.81 -12.94
CA GLU A 500 11.41 -16.65 -11.85
C GLU A 500 10.98 -15.55 -10.86
N MET A 501 10.41 -14.44 -11.35
CA MET A 501 9.90 -13.38 -10.48
C MET A 501 8.72 -13.83 -9.64
N ILE A 502 7.65 -14.37 -10.23
CA ILE A 502 6.46 -14.73 -9.45
C ILE A 502 6.76 -15.83 -8.42
N VAL A 503 7.64 -16.78 -8.76
CA VAL A 503 8.08 -17.84 -7.86
C VAL A 503 8.93 -17.25 -6.73
N LYS A 504 10.00 -16.51 -7.05
CA LYS A 504 10.93 -16.03 -6.02
C LYS A 504 10.42 -14.86 -5.19
N TYR A 505 9.51 -14.04 -5.70
CA TYR A 505 9.03 -12.85 -4.99
C TYR A 505 7.88 -13.19 -4.05
N PHE A 506 7.08 -14.22 -4.38
CA PHE A 506 5.79 -14.45 -3.73
C PHE A 506 5.62 -15.87 -3.19
N THR A 507 6.69 -16.66 -3.08
CA THR A 507 6.68 -17.98 -2.43
C THR A 507 8.00 -18.29 -1.72
N PHE A 508 7.97 -19.17 -0.74
CA PHE A 508 9.16 -19.76 -0.12
C PHE A 508 9.45 -21.17 -0.67
N VAL A 509 10.65 -21.67 -0.41
CA VAL A 509 10.99 -23.09 -0.58
C VAL A 509 9.92 -23.98 0.10
N GLY A 510 9.48 -25.02 -0.60
CA GLY A 510 8.45 -25.96 -0.16
C GLY A 510 7.01 -25.48 -0.37
N ASP A 511 6.78 -24.22 -0.74
CA ASP A 511 5.44 -23.76 -1.07
C ASP A 511 4.90 -24.46 -2.33
N LYS A 512 3.60 -24.76 -2.30
CA LYS A 512 2.82 -25.18 -3.45
C LYS A 512 2.36 -23.98 -4.28
N ILE A 513 2.52 -24.07 -5.59
CA ILE A 513 2.07 -23.09 -6.56
C ILE A 513 0.97 -23.72 -7.40
N ILE A 514 -0.21 -23.10 -7.39
CA ILE A 514 -1.30 -23.46 -8.29
C ILE A 514 -1.28 -22.48 -9.46
N SER A 515 -1.11 -23.00 -10.67
CA SER A 515 -1.14 -22.21 -11.90
C SER A 515 -2.35 -22.58 -12.74
N ILE A 516 -3.17 -21.61 -13.13
CA ILE A 516 -4.35 -21.79 -13.97
C ILE A 516 -4.03 -21.25 -15.37
N GLN A 517 -4.00 -22.16 -16.35
CA GLN A 517 -3.71 -21.90 -17.77
C GLN A 517 -2.39 -21.12 -18.02
N PRO A 518 -1.23 -21.54 -17.46
CA PRO A 518 0.03 -20.85 -17.75
C PRO A 518 0.35 -20.87 -19.25
N GLU A 519 1.03 -19.83 -19.74
CA GLU A 519 1.47 -19.73 -21.14
C GLU A 519 2.41 -20.88 -21.54
N GLU A 520 3.41 -21.22 -20.70
CA GLU A 520 4.29 -22.38 -20.91
C GLU A 520 4.46 -23.21 -19.62
N SER A 521 3.63 -24.24 -19.45
CA SER A 521 3.62 -25.09 -18.24
C SER A 521 4.98 -25.73 -17.93
N ARG A 522 5.70 -26.22 -18.95
CA ARG A 522 6.99 -26.89 -18.77
C ARG A 522 8.06 -25.92 -18.25
N LEU A 523 8.10 -24.71 -18.80
CA LEU A 523 9.03 -23.68 -18.35
C LEU A 523 8.77 -23.28 -16.89
N LEU A 524 7.50 -23.12 -16.50
CA LEU A 524 7.14 -22.85 -15.11
C LEU A 524 7.53 -24.00 -14.18
N LEU A 525 7.33 -25.26 -14.61
CA LEU A 525 7.75 -26.44 -13.85
C LEU A 525 9.27 -26.46 -13.62
N ASP A 526 10.05 -26.18 -14.66
CA ASP A 526 11.52 -26.13 -14.56
C ASP A 526 11.97 -25.04 -13.58
N VAL A 527 11.34 -23.87 -13.61
CA VAL A 527 11.59 -22.79 -12.63
C VAL A 527 11.21 -23.21 -11.22
N CYS A 528 10.06 -23.85 -11.01
CA CYS A 528 9.63 -24.32 -9.70
C CYS A 528 10.59 -25.38 -9.12
N ASN A 529 10.97 -26.38 -9.92
CA ASN A 529 11.90 -27.45 -9.54
C ASN A 529 13.27 -26.90 -9.16
N LYS A 530 13.85 -26.03 -10.00
CA LYS A 530 15.13 -25.33 -9.73
C LYS A 530 15.12 -24.59 -8.39
N ASN A 531 13.95 -24.10 -7.99
CA ASN A 531 13.76 -23.29 -6.81
C ASN A 531 13.13 -24.08 -5.64
N ARG A 532 12.96 -25.40 -5.75
CA ARG A 532 12.35 -26.26 -4.72
C ARG A 532 10.93 -25.81 -4.30
N ARG A 533 10.08 -25.52 -5.28
CA ARG A 533 8.63 -25.29 -5.11
C ARG A 533 7.84 -26.41 -5.79
N GLU A 534 6.70 -26.78 -5.23
CA GLU A 534 5.77 -27.72 -5.88
C GLU A 534 4.90 -26.94 -6.87
N LEU A 535 4.70 -27.46 -8.09
CA LEU A 535 3.79 -26.88 -9.09
C LEU A 535 2.62 -27.82 -9.34
N VAL A 536 1.41 -27.27 -9.29
CA VAL A 536 0.18 -27.90 -9.76
C VAL A 536 -0.41 -27.00 -10.85
N VAL A 537 -0.65 -27.56 -12.04
CA VAL A 537 -1.23 -26.83 -13.17
C VAL A 537 -2.64 -27.32 -13.40
N TYR A 538 -3.57 -26.38 -13.61
CA TYR A 538 -4.94 -26.67 -13.99
C TYR A 538 -5.36 -25.88 -15.23
N ALA A 539 -6.25 -26.45 -16.03
CA ALA A 539 -7.11 -25.71 -16.93
C ALA A 539 -8.23 -24.99 -16.14
N PHE A 540 -8.81 -23.95 -16.72
CA PHE A 540 -9.89 -23.20 -16.10
C PHE A 540 -11.08 -24.09 -15.68
N ASN A 541 -11.53 -24.98 -16.56
CA ASN A 541 -12.67 -25.87 -16.30
C ASN A 541 -12.43 -26.91 -15.19
N GLU A 542 -11.17 -27.22 -14.87
CA GLU A 542 -10.82 -28.16 -13.80
C GLU A 542 -10.95 -27.52 -12.41
N ILE A 543 -10.70 -26.22 -12.31
CA ILE A 543 -10.85 -25.46 -11.05
C ILE A 543 -12.29 -25.01 -10.83
N LEU A 544 -12.92 -24.54 -11.89
CA LEU A 544 -14.28 -24.04 -11.88
C LEU A 544 -14.92 -24.33 -13.24
N ASP A 545 -15.89 -25.22 -13.24
CA ASP A 545 -16.59 -25.64 -14.45
C ASP A 545 -17.35 -24.48 -15.10
N PHE A 546 -17.26 -24.35 -16.41
CA PHE A 546 -17.86 -23.26 -17.20
C PHE A 546 -19.38 -23.29 -17.20
N ASN A 547 -20.02 -24.39 -16.81
CA ASN A 547 -21.47 -24.49 -16.69
C ASN A 547 -21.95 -24.40 -15.23
N SER A 548 -21.05 -24.56 -14.27
CA SER A 548 -21.36 -24.68 -12.84
C SER A 548 -20.67 -23.61 -11.99
N PHE A 549 -21.05 -22.35 -12.20
CA PHE A 549 -20.67 -21.22 -11.35
C PHE A 549 -21.86 -20.28 -11.08
N LYS A 550 -21.76 -19.45 -10.05
CA LYS A 550 -22.84 -18.50 -9.71
C LYS A 550 -22.93 -17.37 -10.74
N LYS A 551 -23.98 -17.39 -11.56
CA LYS A 551 -24.36 -16.30 -12.48
C LYS A 551 -25.01 -15.13 -11.71
N GLY A 552 -24.96 -13.93 -12.28
CA GLY A 552 -25.47 -12.68 -11.70
C GLY A 552 -24.64 -12.11 -10.55
N LEU A 553 -23.45 -12.67 -10.30
CA LEU A 553 -22.57 -12.25 -9.21
C LEU A 553 -22.00 -10.84 -9.43
N PHE A 554 -21.72 -10.49 -10.68
CA PHE A 554 -21.30 -9.16 -11.10
C PHE A 554 -22.34 -8.11 -10.72
N LYS A 555 -23.61 -8.30 -11.11
CA LYS A 555 -24.71 -7.39 -10.74
C LYS A 555 -24.95 -7.36 -9.24
N GLU A 556 -24.97 -8.51 -8.58
CA GLU A 556 -25.10 -8.60 -7.12
C GLU A 556 -24.08 -7.71 -6.40
N PHE A 557 -22.81 -7.75 -6.82
CA PHE A 557 -21.76 -6.95 -6.20
C PHE A 557 -21.74 -5.49 -6.69
N PHE A 558 -21.63 -5.27 -8.00
CA PHE A 558 -21.38 -3.95 -8.58
C PHE A 558 -22.62 -3.07 -8.74
N GLU A 559 -23.82 -3.59 -8.51
CA GLU A 559 -25.07 -2.83 -8.59
C GLU A 559 -25.83 -2.85 -7.26
N ASN A 560 -25.86 -4.00 -6.58
CA ASN A 560 -26.78 -4.21 -5.47
C ASN A 560 -26.12 -4.17 -4.08
N SER A 561 -24.80 -4.32 -3.98
CA SER A 561 -24.11 -4.39 -2.68
C SER A 561 -24.11 -3.07 -1.91
N TRP A 562 -24.14 -3.17 -0.58
CA TRP A 562 -23.99 -2.02 0.29
C TRP A 562 -22.62 -1.33 0.14
N PHE A 563 -21.57 -2.08 -0.18
CA PHE A 563 -20.25 -1.53 -0.47
C PHE A 563 -20.33 -0.46 -1.57
N VAL A 564 -20.93 -0.78 -2.71
CA VAL A 564 -21.06 0.15 -3.84
C VAL A 564 -22.04 1.28 -3.50
N LYS A 565 -23.16 0.98 -2.83
CA LYS A 565 -24.15 1.98 -2.41
C LYS A 565 -23.63 3.04 -1.44
N ARG A 566 -22.47 2.81 -0.78
CA ARG A 566 -21.79 3.81 0.06
C ARG A 566 -21.17 4.95 -0.73
N PHE A 567 -20.95 4.80 -2.04
CA PHE A 567 -20.35 5.86 -2.86
C PHE A 567 -21.01 6.05 -4.24
N ILE A 568 -21.87 5.13 -4.70
CA ILE A 568 -22.70 5.31 -5.89
C ILE A 568 -24.12 5.71 -5.48
N TYR A 569 -24.37 7.02 -5.41
CA TYR A 569 -25.70 7.62 -5.21
C TYR A 569 -25.69 9.06 -5.73
N ARG A 570 -26.87 9.65 -5.97
CA ARG A 570 -27.02 11.08 -6.26
C ARG A 570 -27.34 11.85 -4.97
N LYS A 571 -26.72 13.01 -4.76
CA LYS A 571 -27.03 13.87 -3.60
C LYS A 571 -28.45 14.46 -3.75
N LYS A 572 -29.29 14.38 -2.70
CA LYS A 572 -30.72 14.72 -2.77
C LYS A 572 -31.04 16.22 -2.64
N ASN A 573 -30.13 17.02 -2.07
CA ASN A 573 -30.33 18.45 -1.82
C ASN A 573 -29.05 19.23 -2.18
N ILE A 574 -28.81 19.47 -3.47
CA ILE A 574 -27.80 20.47 -3.84
C ILE A 574 -28.56 21.76 -4.12
N SER A 575 -28.68 22.62 -3.11
CA SER A 575 -29.07 24.02 -3.32
C SER A 575 -27.89 24.71 -3.98
N PHE A 576 -27.83 24.65 -5.31
CA PHE A 576 -26.85 25.42 -6.07
C PHE A 576 -27.21 26.89 -5.93
N ASN A 577 -26.44 27.61 -5.13
CA ASN A 577 -26.50 29.06 -5.13
C ASN A 577 -25.29 29.48 -5.96
N PRO A 578 -25.45 29.85 -7.24
CA PRO A 578 -24.34 30.21 -8.11
C PRO A 578 -23.74 31.54 -7.62
N LYS A 579 -22.99 31.49 -6.51
CA LYS A 579 -22.16 32.56 -6.01
C LYS A 579 -20.73 32.31 -6.49
N PHE A 580 -20.57 32.15 -7.80
CA PHE A 580 -19.26 32.28 -8.40
C PHE A 580 -19.05 33.74 -8.72
N ASN A 581 -17.91 34.29 -8.30
CA ASN A 581 -17.54 35.64 -8.71
C ASN A 581 -17.43 35.60 -10.24
N GLU A 582 -18.32 36.34 -10.90
CA GLU A 582 -18.30 36.65 -12.32
C GLU A 582 -17.09 37.55 -12.70
N GLU A 583 -15.95 37.40 -12.01
CA GLU A 583 -14.70 38.02 -12.44
C GLU A 583 -14.17 37.24 -13.65
N PHE A 584 -14.71 37.58 -14.81
CA PHE A 584 -14.31 37.04 -16.09
C PHE A 584 -13.12 37.85 -16.63
N LYS A 585 -11.98 37.19 -16.80
CA LYS A 585 -10.88 37.71 -17.64
C LYS A 585 -10.76 36.81 -18.86
N SER A 586 -11.31 37.26 -19.99
CA SER A 586 -11.30 36.53 -21.26
C SER A 586 -10.30 37.12 -22.25
N THR A 587 -9.80 36.24 -23.11
CA THR A 587 -9.57 36.58 -24.53
C THR A 587 -10.57 35.75 -25.35
N ASP A 588 -10.72 35.99 -26.66
CA ASP A 588 -11.66 35.24 -27.51
C ASP A 588 -11.48 33.70 -27.48
N ARG A 589 -10.37 33.20 -26.92
CA ARG A 589 -10.01 31.77 -26.94
C ARG A 589 -9.74 31.13 -25.58
N ILE A 590 -9.83 31.87 -24.47
CA ILE A 590 -9.56 31.30 -23.14
C ILE A 590 -10.41 31.94 -22.04
N LYS A 591 -10.89 31.10 -21.11
CA LYS A 591 -11.69 31.49 -19.94
C LYS A 591 -11.29 30.68 -18.70
N ILE A 592 -11.18 31.34 -17.54
CA ILE A 592 -11.03 30.66 -16.24
C ILE A 592 -12.19 31.08 -15.34
N ILE A 593 -12.81 30.11 -14.68
CA ILE A 593 -13.95 30.27 -13.78
C ILE A 593 -13.50 29.92 -12.37
N LYS A 594 -13.66 30.85 -11.42
CA LYS A 594 -13.41 30.60 -10.00
C LYS A 594 -14.65 29.95 -9.38
N GLY A 595 -14.56 28.68 -9.00
CA GLY A 595 -15.72 27.98 -8.45
C GLY A 595 -15.54 26.49 -8.21
N ASP A 596 -16.56 25.91 -7.57
CA ASP A 596 -16.71 24.47 -7.42
C ASP A 596 -17.10 23.85 -8.77
N CYS A 597 -16.34 22.85 -9.20
CA CYS A 597 -16.52 22.26 -10.52
C CYS A 597 -17.86 21.55 -10.69
N LEU A 598 -18.43 20.98 -9.63
CA LEU A 598 -19.71 20.29 -9.72
C LEU A 598 -20.84 21.29 -9.99
N GLU A 599 -20.82 22.44 -9.32
CA GLU A 599 -21.80 23.50 -9.55
C GLU A 599 -21.65 24.14 -10.93
N VAL A 600 -20.41 24.44 -11.35
CA VAL A 600 -20.16 25.01 -12.68
C VAL A 600 -20.58 24.04 -13.77
N LEU A 601 -20.15 22.77 -13.72
CA LEU A 601 -20.56 21.76 -14.71
C LEU A 601 -22.09 21.55 -14.74
N ASN A 602 -22.77 21.71 -13.60
CA ASN A 602 -24.24 21.63 -13.55
C ASN A 602 -24.93 22.82 -14.23
N SER A 603 -24.25 23.96 -14.37
CA SER A 603 -24.74 25.14 -15.11
C SER A 603 -24.43 25.11 -16.61
N ILE A 604 -23.61 24.16 -17.07
CA ILE A 604 -23.27 24.00 -18.49
C ILE A 604 -24.39 23.25 -19.22
N ASP A 605 -24.75 23.73 -20.40
CA ASP A 605 -25.75 23.07 -21.23
C ASP A 605 -25.32 21.67 -21.64
N LYS A 606 -26.30 20.77 -21.75
CA LYS A 606 -26.05 19.37 -22.13
C LYS A 606 -25.51 19.32 -23.56
N ASN A 607 -24.56 18.42 -23.81
CA ASN A 607 -23.96 18.21 -25.14
C ASN A 607 -23.35 19.48 -25.78
N SER A 608 -22.78 20.38 -24.98
CA SER A 608 -22.18 21.62 -25.47
C SER A 608 -20.65 21.57 -25.51
N VAL A 609 -20.02 20.69 -24.71
CA VAL A 609 -18.55 20.60 -24.58
C VAL A 609 -17.99 19.58 -25.58
N ASP A 610 -16.99 19.98 -26.38
CA ASP A 610 -16.36 19.09 -27.37
C ASP A 610 -15.34 18.13 -26.76
N HIS A 611 -14.68 18.52 -25.67
CA HIS A 611 -13.60 17.73 -25.09
C HIS A 611 -13.30 18.12 -23.63
N MET A 612 -12.82 17.18 -22.84
CA MET A 612 -12.32 17.46 -21.49
C MET A 612 -10.94 16.86 -21.28
N VAL A 613 -10.05 17.61 -20.62
CA VAL A 613 -8.75 17.11 -20.16
C VAL A 613 -8.49 17.59 -18.76
N THR A 614 -8.12 16.68 -17.85
CA THR A 614 -7.89 17.04 -16.45
C THR A 614 -6.90 16.12 -15.73
N SER A 615 -6.45 16.57 -14.56
CA SER A 615 -5.96 15.70 -13.49
C SER A 615 -6.66 16.11 -12.18
N PRO A 616 -7.49 15.26 -11.58
CA PRO A 616 -8.28 15.63 -10.41
C PRO A 616 -7.40 15.83 -9.17
N PRO A 617 -7.94 16.42 -8.10
CA PRO A 617 -7.33 16.31 -6.78
C PRO A 617 -7.36 14.84 -6.32
N TYR A 618 -6.20 14.21 -6.10
CA TYR A 618 -6.15 12.79 -5.69
C TYR A 618 -6.48 12.65 -4.20
N TYR A 619 -7.26 11.63 -3.82
CA TYR A 619 -7.67 11.36 -2.44
C TYR A 619 -6.50 11.54 -1.45
N ASN A 620 -6.62 12.53 -0.55
CA ASN A 620 -5.71 12.79 0.58
C ASN A 620 -4.21 12.96 0.24
N ALA A 621 -3.85 13.02 -1.05
CA ALA A 621 -2.46 13.05 -1.48
C ALA A 621 -1.77 14.41 -1.29
N ARG A 622 -2.55 15.49 -1.07
CA ARG A 622 -2.10 16.88 -0.96
C ARG A 622 -2.99 17.65 0.02
N GLU A 623 -2.46 18.75 0.56
CA GLU A 623 -3.13 19.60 1.55
C GLU A 623 -4.46 20.18 1.06
N TYR A 624 -4.57 20.51 -0.24
CA TYR A 624 -5.80 21.01 -0.85
C TYR A 624 -6.83 19.91 -1.18
N SER A 625 -6.52 18.65 -0.89
CA SER A 625 -7.22 17.48 -1.38
C SER A 625 -7.52 16.57 -0.18
N GLN A 626 -8.50 16.93 0.65
CA GLN A 626 -8.76 16.29 1.95
C GLN A 626 -10.22 15.86 2.10
N TRP A 627 -10.46 14.56 2.26
CA TRP A 627 -11.76 13.96 2.57
C TRP A 627 -11.69 13.14 3.85
N LYS A 628 -12.82 13.07 4.54
CA LYS A 628 -12.95 12.28 5.78
C LYS A 628 -12.66 10.79 5.57
N ASN A 629 -13.10 10.24 4.44
CA ASN A 629 -12.89 8.84 4.06
C ASN A 629 -12.99 8.65 2.54
N LEU A 630 -12.55 7.49 2.06
CA LEU A 630 -12.53 7.16 0.64
C LEU A 630 -13.93 7.18 -0.01
N TYR A 631 -14.99 6.80 0.71
CA TYR A 631 -16.34 6.76 0.13
C TYR A 631 -16.85 8.15 -0.28
N ASN A 632 -16.58 9.17 0.54
CA ASN A 632 -16.98 10.55 0.21
C ASN A 632 -16.26 11.04 -1.04
N TYR A 633 -14.93 10.83 -1.12
CA TYR A 633 -14.15 11.15 -2.31
C TYR A 633 -14.69 10.47 -3.57
N LEU A 634 -14.95 9.17 -3.50
CA LEU A 634 -15.47 8.41 -4.63
C LEU A 634 -16.85 8.93 -5.06
N ASN A 635 -17.71 9.34 -4.12
CA ASN A 635 -19.01 9.90 -4.47
C ASN A 635 -18.92 11.30 -5.10
N ASP A 636 -18.05 12.18 -4.58
CA ASP A 636 -17.84 13.51 -5.17
C ASP A 636 -17.35 13.39 -6.61
N MET A 637 -16.34 12.55 -6.85
CA MET A 637 -15.86 12.25 -8.19
C MET A 637 -16.96 11.64 -9.07
N TYR A 638 -17.82 10.78 -8.52
CA TYR A 638 -18.96 10.24 -9.24
C TYR A 638 -19.97 11.33 -9.66
N GLN A 639 -20.30 12.28 -8.79
CA GLN A 639 -21.20 13.39 -9.14
C GLN A 639 -20.61 14.24 -10.28
N ILE A 640 -19.32 14.55 -10.19
CA ILE A 640 -18.60 15.34 -11.19
C ILE A 640 -18.58 14.59 -12.53
N ASN A 641 -18.33 13.29 -12.52
CA ASN A 641 -18.33 12.46 -13.72
C ASN A 641 -19.72 12.41 -14.39
N ILE A 642 -20.82 12.39 -13.62
CA ILE A 642 -22.17 12.49 -14.19
C ILE A 642 -22.35 13.83 -14.92
N LYS A 643 -21.95 14.94 -14.31
CA LYS A 643 -22.10 16.27 -14.93
C LYS A 643 -21.15 16.50 -16.10
N ALA A 644 -19.96 15.93 -16.06
CA ALA A 644 -19.07 15.87 -17.21
C ALA A 644 -19.70 15.06 -18.36
N TYR A 645 -20.30 13.90 -18.06
CA TYR A 645 -21.01 13.10 -19.07
C TYR A 645 -22.19 13.86 -19.69
N GLU A 646 -22.99 14.56 -18.89
CA GLU A 646 -24.15 15.33 -19.37
C GLU A 646 -23.72 16.48 -20.29
N SER A 647 -22.65 17.21 -19.95
CA SER A 647 -22.16 18.37 -20.71
C SER A 647 -21.40 18.03 -21.99
N LEU A 648 -20.66 16.90 -22.04
CA LEU A 648 -19.93 16.48 -23.24
C LEU A 648 -20.85 16.14 -24.42
N LYS A 649 -20.44 16.46 -25.65
CA LYS A 649 -21.11 16.02 -26.89
C LYS A 649 -21.04 14.49 -27.05
N PRO A 650 -22.01 13.84 -27.70
CA PRO A 650 -21.90 12.41 -28.05
C PRO A 650 -20.60 12.14 -28.83
N GLY A 651 -19.86 11.10 -28.44
CA GLY A 651 -18.56 10.77 -29.05
C GLY A 651 -17.36 11.58 -28.55
N ALA A 652 -17.57 12.62 -27.74
CA ALA A 652 -16.50 13.42 -27.15
C ALA A 652 -15.70 12.62 -26.10
N VAL A 653 -14.45 13.02 -25.90
CA VAL A 653 -13.51 12.36 -24.99
C VAL A 653 -13.33 13.17 -23.70
N PHE A 654 -13.27 12.47 -22.58
CA PHE A 654 -12.73 12.95 -21.32
C PHE A 654 -11.40 12.24 -21.04
N PHE A 655 -10.30 12.96 -21.23
CA PHE A 655 -8.95 12.50 -20.97
C PHE A 655 -8.54 12.78 -19.52
N TYR A 656 -8.28 11.72 -18.75
CA TYR A 656 -8.25 11.82 -17.29
C TYR A 656 -6.96 11.24 -16.71
N ASN A 657 -6.10 12.10 -16.16
CA ASN A 657 -4.84 11.69 -15.55
C ASN A 657 -4.98 11.42 -14.04
N ILE A 658 -4.74 10.18 -13.60
CA ILE A 658 -4.74 9.80 -12.18
C ILE A 658 -3.64 8.79 -11.84
N GLY A 659 -3.07 8.88 -10.65
CA GLY A 659 -2.13 7.89 -10.11
C GLY A 659 -2.71 7.11 -8.93
N ASP A 660 -2.31 5.85 -8.78
CA ASP A 660 -2.50 5.14 -7.53
C ASP A 660 -1.72 5.82 -6.39
N ILE A 661 -2.31 5.80 -5.20
CA ILE A 661 -1.74 6.46 -4.01
C ILE A 661 -1.38 5.44 -2.94
N TYR A 662 -0.58 5.89 -1.97
CA TYR A 662 -0.27 5.13 -0.77
C TYR A 662 -0.82 5.89 0.43
N ASP A 663 -1.94 5.42 0.97
CA ASP A 663 -2.68 6.10 2.04
C ASP A 663 -3.62 5.13 2.77
N ASN A 664 -4.35 5.63 3.75
CA ASN A 664 -5.38 4.94 4.50
C ASN A 664 -6.78 5.29 3.98
N GLU A 665 -7.64 4.29 3.77
CA GLU A 665 -9.02 4.51 3.32
C GLU A 665 -9.87 5.27 4.37
N ASN A 666 -9.39 5.37 5.62
CA ASN A 666 -10.06 5.96 6.78
C ASN A 666 -11.42 5.29 7.14
N ILE A 667 -11.53 3.98 6.87
CA ILE A 667 -12.73 3.14 7.13
C ILE A 667 -12.55 2.25 8.37
N ILE A 668 -11.32 1.81 8.65
CA ILE A 668 -11.01 0.89 9.75
C ILE A 668 -10.18 1.61 10.81
N VAL A 669 -8.86 1.43 10.81
CA VAL A 669 -7.93 2.08 11.73
C VAL A 669 -7.33 3.30 11.07
N LYS A 670 -7.58 4.49 11.62
CA LYS A 670 -6.91 5.74 11.25
C LYS A 670 -5.48 5.76 11.80
N SER A 671 -4.59 4.93 11.27
CA SER A 671 -3.18 4.89 11.64
C SER A 671 -2.27 4.81 10.42
N LYS A 672 -1.07 5.35 10.58
CA LYS A 672 0.00 5.26 9.58
C LYS A 672 0.40 3.82 9.24
N MET A 673 0.22 2.89 10.18
CA MET A 673 0.49 1.46 9.94
C MET A 673 -0.54 0.79 9.03
N GLY A 674 -1.69 1.43 8.80
CA GLY A 674 -2.72 0.97 7.88
C GLY A 674 -2.66 1.62 6.49
N GLU A 675 -1.65 2.44 6.22
CA GLU A 675 -1.40 2.95 4.88
C GLU A 675 -1.06 1.78 3.94
N LYS A 676 -1.78 1.70 2.82
CA LYS A 676 -1.59 0.70 1.77
C LYS A 676 -1.67 1.36 0.39
N ARG A 677 -1.34 0.61 -0.66
CA ARG A 677 -1.59 1.06 -2.03
C ARG A 677 -3.09 1.01 -2.30
N ILE A 678 -3.68 2.14 -2.66
CA ILE A 678 -5.09 2.24 -3.07
C ILE A 678 -5.12 2.33 -4.60
N PRO A 679 -5.77 1.37 -5.30
CA PRO A 679 -5.85 1.37 -6.76
C PRO A 679 -6.87 2.42 -7.24
N LEU A 680 -6.57 3.71 -7.09
CA LEU A 680 -7.46 4.80 -7.50
C LEU A 680 -7.78 4.73 -9.00
N GLY A 681 -6.86 4.22 -9.83
CA GLY A 681 -7.15 3.97 -11.24
C GLY A 681 -8.34 3.01 -11.42
N ALA A 682 -8.40 1.93 -10.65
CA ALA A 682 -9.48 0.94 -10.72
C ALA A 682 -10.84 1.52 -10.31
N TYR A 683 -10.87 2.31 -9.23
CA TYR A 683 -12.08 3.02 -8.81
C TYR A 683 -12.51 4.07 -9.82
N THR A 684 -11.58 4.83 -10.39
CA THR A 684 -11.88 5.86 -11.40
C THR A 684 -12.59 5.26 -12.60
N ILE A 685 -12.06 4.17 -13.16
CA ILE A 685 -12.71 3.45 -14.27
C ILE A 685 -14.14 3.07 -13.88
N PHE A 686 -14.33 2.48 -12.71
CA PHE A 686 -15.66 2.10 -12.22
C PHE A 686 -16.63 3.29 -12.16
N LEU A 687 -16.20 4.43 -11.61
CA LEU A 687 -17.03 5.64 -11.52
C LEU A 687 -17.41 6.19 -12.90
N PHE A 688 -16.48 6.21 -13.85
CA PHE A 688 -16.74 6.65 -15.23
C PHE A 688 -17.72 5.73 -15.95
N LEU A 689 -17.55 4.41 -15.83
CA LEU A 689 -18.48 3.43 -16.39
C LEU A 689 -19.89 3.59 -15.78
N LYS A 690 -19.99 3.85 -14.46
CA LYS A 690 -21.26 4.13 -13.78
C LYS A 690 -21.89 5.48 -14.17
N ALA A 691 -21.09 6.45 -14.61
CA ALA A 691 -21.60 7.71 -15.16
C ALA A 691 -22.10 7.56 -16.61
N GLY A 692 -21.72 6.48 -17.31
CA GLY A 692 -22.19 6.15 -18.65
C GLY A 692 -21.12 6.21 -19.74
N PHE A 693 -19.86 6.49 -19.39
CA PHE A 693 -18.74 6.51 -20.32
C PHE A 693 -18.33 5.10 -20.77
N GLU A 694 -17.65 5.05 -21.91
CA GLU A 694 -16.87 3.91 -22.39
C GLU A 694 -15.38 4.19 -22.15
N ILE A 695 -14.59 3.18 -21.82
CA ILE A 695 -13.12 3.30 -21.78
C ILE A 695 -12.54 2.73 -23.08
N LEU A 696 -11.78 3.55 -23.81
CA LEU A 696 -11.15 3.12 -25.06
C LEU A 696 -9.77 2.51 -24.84
N ASP A 697 -8.95 3.15 -23.99
CA ASP A 697 -7.65 2.66 -23.54
C ASP A 697 -7.17 3.47 -22.31
N ASN A 698 -6.05 3.06 -21.74
CA ASN A 698 -5.27 3.81 -20.75
C ASN A 698 -3.88 4.09 -21.32
N ILE A 699 -3.55 5.36 -21.47
CA ILE A 699 -2.21 5.78 -21.84
C ILE A 699 -1.37 5.89 -20.55
N LEU A 700 -0.31 5.10 -20.48
CA LEU A 700 0.59 5.02 -19.34
C LEU A 700 1.66 6.11 -19.46
N TRP A 701 1.57 7.11 -18.59
CA TRP A 701 2.62 8.11 -18.45
C TRP A 701 3.79 7.51 -17.68
N TYR A 702 4.83 7.09 -18.38
CA TYR A 702 6.06 6.59 -17.78
C TYR A 702 6.96 7.74 -17.31
N LYS A 703 6.95 7.99 -15.99
CA LYS A 703 7.70 9.05 -15.30
C LYS A 703 9.19 8.73 -15.09
N GLY A 704 9.60 7.49 -15.37
CA GLY A 704 10.93 7.00 -15.00
C GLY A 704 11.00 6.60 -13.52
N GLU A 705 12.21 6.48 -12.99
CA GLU A 705 12.39 6.06 -11.60
C GLU A 705 12.05 7.22 -10.65
N PRO A 706 11.14 7.02 -9.68
CA PRO A 706 10.83 8.05 -8.70
C PRO A 706 12.05 8.32 -7.82
N GLN A 707 12.29 9.60 -7.49
CA GLN A 707 13.34 10.00 -6.53
C GLN A 707 13.02 9.59 -5.07
N SER A 708 11.90 8.91 -4.84
CA SER A 708 11.43 8.54 -3.51
C SER A 708 12.09 7.24 -3.01
N ASN A 709 12.36 7.17 -1.70
CA ASN A 709 12.95 6.00 -1.05
C ASN A 709 11.98 4.81 -0.87
N ARG A 710 10.82 4.81 -1.54
CA ARG A 710 9.73 3.82 -1.33
C ARG A 710 10.09 2.39 -1.74
N HIS A 711 11.19 2.19 -2.49
CA HIS A 711 11.63 0.90 -3.04
C HIS A 711 12.84 0.32 -2.28
N LYS A 712 13.13 0.84 -1.09
CA LYS A 712 14.18 0.27 -0.25
C LYS A 712 13.66 -1.04 0.30
N ASN A 713 14.14 -2.14 -0.27
CA ASN A 713 14.08 -3.47 0.33
C ASN A 713 15.00 -3.59 1.57
N ASP A 714 15.57 -2.48 2.05
CA ASP A 714 16.61 -2.40 3.10
C ASP A 714 17.80 -3.35 2.91
N GLY A 715 18.03 -3.83 1.68
CA GLY A 715 19.05 -4.84 1.38
C GLY A 715 18.61 -6.28 1.65
N ASN A 716 17.30 -6.53 1.84
CA ASN A 716 16.74 -7.87 1.92
C ASN A 716 16.44 -8.39 0.51
N TYR A 717 16.97 -9.57 0.20
CA TYR A 717 16.87 -10.22 -1.12
C TYR A 717 16.07 -11.51 -1.03
N THR A 718 15.00 -11.53 -0.23
CA THR A 718 14.16 -12.72 0.02
C THR A 718 12.70 -12.43 -0.35
N PRO A 719 11.83 -13.45 -0.42
CA PRO A 719 10.44 -13.28 -0.86
C PRO A 719 9.67 -12.27 0.01
N TYR A 720 8.65 -11.65 -0.57
CA TYR A 720 7.75 -10.64 0.03
C TYR A 720 8.40 -9.31 0.48
N TYR A 721 9.73 -9.14 0.34
CA TYR A 721 10.40 -7.85 0.54
C TYR A 721 10.52 -7.01 -0.74
N GLN A 722 10.32 -7.60 -1.92
CA GLN A 722 10.47 -6.88 -3.18
C GLN A 722 9.15 -6.21 -3.56
N ARG A 723 9.20 -4.88 -3.73
CA ARG A 723 8.09 -4.08 -4.27
C ARG A 723 8.64 -3.16 -5.36
N PRO A 724 7.92 -3.01 -6.48
CA PRO A 724 8.41 -2.22 -7.60
C PRO A 724 8.39 -0.73 -7.29
N ALA A 725 9.11 0.01 -8.14
CA ALA A 725 9.07 1.44 -8.21
C ALA A 725 7.82 1.93 -8.90
N ASN A 726 7.01 2.75 -8.21
CA ASN A 726 5.85 3.40 -8.81
C ASN A 726 6.33 4.40 -9.86
N SER A 727 6.27 3.98 -11.12
CA SER A 727 6.94 4.64 -12.24
C SER A 727 5.96 5.18 -13.26
N TYR A 728 4.65 4.93 -13.13
CA TYR A 728 3.65 5.41 -14.08
C TYR A 728 2.45 6.12 -13.43
N GLU A 729 1.72 6.88 -14.24
CA GLU A 729 0.35 7.34 -13.96
C GLU A 729 -0.57 6.92 -15.10
N HIS A 730 -1.86 6.78 -14.79
CA HIS A 730 -2.89 6.47 -15.77
C HIS A 730 -3.34 7.76 -16.45
N MET A 731 -3.45 7.74 -17.78
CA MET A 731 -4.14 8.78 -18.56
C MET A 731 -5.23 8.08 -19.37
N PHE A 732 -6.41 7.96 -18.76
CA PHE A 732 -7.53 7.24 -19.33
C PHE A 732 -8.18 8.02 -20.48
N ILE A 733 -8.60 7.30 -21.52
CA ILE A 733 -9.42 7.82 -22.61
C ILE A 733 -10.85 7.34 -22.37
N PHE A 734 -11.64 8.17 -21.70
CA PHE A 734 -13.08 7.91 -21.56
C PHE A 734 -13.84 8.60 -22.68
N LYS A 735 -14.77 7.90 -23.31
CA LYS A 735 -15.60 8.40 -24.42
C LYS A 735 -17.05 8.43 -24.00
N LYS A 736 -17.76 9.53 -24.26
CA LYS A 736 -19.22 9.54 -24.19
C LYS A 736 -19.78 8.71 -25.35
N LYS A 737 -20.79 7.87 -25.09
CA LYS A 737 -21.44 7.04 -26.12
C LYS A 737 -21.76 7.86 -27.37
N GLY A 738 -21.44 7.29 -28.53
CA GLY A 738 -21.50 7.96 -29.82
C GLY A 738 -20.26 7.65 -30.67
N LYS A 739 -20.27 8.12 -31.92
CA LYS A 739 -19.14 8.01 -32.84
C LYS A 739 -17.99 8.88 -32.34
N LEU A 740 -16.81 8.30 -32.11
CA LEU A 740 -15.65 9.04 -31.63
C LEU A 740 -15.33 10.26 -32.50
N ILE A 741 -15.16 11.41 -31.85
CA ILE A 741 -14.68 12.64 -32.50
C ILE A 741 -13.16 12.54 -32.63
N LEU A 742 -12.67 12.65 -33.86
CA LEU A 742 -11.24 12.62 -34.20
C LEU A 742 -10.85 13.92 -34.90
N ASN A 743 -9.59 14.31 -34.74
CA ASN A 743 -9.01 15.41 -35.50
C ASN A 743 -8.98 15.05 -36.99
N GLU A 744 -9.54 15.92 -37.82
CA GLU A 744 -9.55 15.78 -39.29
C GLU A 744 -8.12 15.82 -39.86
N ASN A 745 -7.23 16.59 -39.24
CA ASN A 745 -5.83 16.65 -39.63
C ASN A 745 -5.00 15.61 -38.86
N LYS A 746 -4.95 14.39 -39.39
CA LYS A 746 -4.20 13.27 -38.80
C LYS A 746 -2.70 13.55 -38.60
N ASN A 747 -2.11 14.49 -39.34
CA ASN A 747 -0.69 14.86 -39.19
C ASN A 747 -0.42 15.63 -37.88
N GLU A 748 -1.45 16.17 -37.21
CA GLU A 748 -1.30 16.79 -35.89
C GLU A 748 -1.21 15.74 -34.76
N ASN A 749 -1.59 14.49 -35.01
CA ASN A 749 -1.64 13.44 -33.98
C ASN A 749 -0.23 13.08 -33.51
N ILE A 750 0.06 13.39 -32.24
CA ILE A 750 1.34 13.07 -31.61
C ILE A 750 1.27 11.88 -30.65
N LEU A 751 0.08 11.38 -30.33
CA LEU A 751 -0.12 10.18 -29.50
C LEU A 751 -0.24 8.94 -30.39
N THR A 752 0.83 8.15 -30.44
CA THR A 752 0.92 6.98 -31.33
C THR A 752 1.11 5.66 -30.59
N GLU A 753 1.44 5.71 -29.30
CA GLU A 753 1.65 4.54 -28.44
C GLU A 753 0.99 4.76 -27.09
N ASN A 754 0.57 3.67 -26.44
CA ASN A 754 -0.08 3.72 -25.15
C ASN A 754 0.89 3.82 -23.97
N ILE A 755 2.21 3.68 -24.19
CA ILE A 755 3.24 3.93 -23.18
C ILE A 755 4.05 5.13 -23.64
N VAL A 756 3.89 6.26 -22.96
CA VAL A 756 4.58 7.51 -23.33
C VAL A 756 5.49 7.98 -22.21
N ARG A 757 6.69 8.42 -22.58
CA ARG A 757 7.69 8.91 -21.64
C ARG A 757 7.86 10.41 -21.77
N PHE A 758 7.61 11.12 -20.69
CA PHE A 758 7.94 12.54 -20.55
C PHE A 758 8.16 12.90 -19.08
N THR A 759 8.95 13.94 -18.84
CA THR A 759 9.37 14.31 -17.49
C THR A 759 8.28 15.10 -16.76
N PRO A 760 8.05 14.84 -15.45
CA PRO A 760 7.18 15.68 -14.62
C PRO A 760 7.67 17.13 -14.51
N VAL A 761 6.77 18.04 -14.14
CA VAL A 761 7.13 19.44 -13.87
C VAL A 761 7.94 19.51 -12.57
N TYR A 762 9.20 19.96 -12.65
CA TYR A 762 10.05 20.19 -11.49
C TYR A 762 9.66 21.49 -10.77
N LYS A 763 9.29 21.37 -9.49
CA LYS A 763 8.80 22.50 -8.68
C LYS A 763 9.93 23.30 -8.04
N ILE A 764 11.02 22.63 -7.70
CA ILE A 764 12.07 23.18 -6.84
C ILE A 764 13.22 23.70 -7.73
N GLY A 765 13.45 25.01 -7.69
CA GLY A 765 14.64 25.63 -8.29
C GLY A 765 15.89 25.45 -7.43
N LYS A 766 17.07 25.88 -7.93
CA LYS A 766 18.26 26.07 -7.08
C LYS A 766 17.89 27.05 -5.95
N GLY A 767 17.85 26.55 -4.71
CA GLY A 767 17.47 27.33 -3.52
C GLY A 767 16.25 26.81 -2.74
N GLY A 768 15.49 25.85 -3.25
CA GLY A 768 14.36 25.25 -2.52
C GLY A 768 12.97 25.85 -2.79
N GLU A 769 12.90 26.98 -3.52
CA GLU A 769 11.65 27.69 -3.79
C GLU A 769 10.79 27.04 -4.89
N ASN A 770 9.47 27.04 -4.68
CA ASN A 770 8.49 26.56 -5.67
C ASN A 770 8.27 27.61 -6.78
N ARG A 771 9.01 27.50 -7.88
CA ARG A 771 8.95 28.48 -8.99
C ARG A 771 7.67 28.43 -9.82
N TYR A 772 6.86 27.38 -9.69
CA TYR A 772 5.66 27.19 -10.51
C TYR A 772 4.36 27.62 -9.82
N GLY A 773 4.42 28.00 -8.54
CA GLY A 773 3.28 28.43 -7.70
C GLY A 773 2.27 27.33 -7.37
N HIS A 774 2.11 26.32 -8.23
CA HIS A 774 1.20 25.20 -8.06
C HIS A 774 1.92 24.00 -7.43
N THR A 775 1.28 23.35 -6.47
CA THR A 775 1.90 22.24 -5.74
C THR A 775 1.86 20.91 -6.48
N ALA A 776 1.14 20.77 -7.60
CA ALA A 776 1.09 19.55 -8.43
C ALA A 776 0.68 19.76 -9.92
N PRO A 777 1.35 20.63 -10.72
CA PRO A 777 0.98 20.82 -12.12
C PRO A 777 1.41 19.64 -12.98
N PHE A 778 0.61 19.27 -13.99
CA PHE A 778 1.03 18.32 -15.02
C PHE A 778 1.68 19.02 -16.22
N PRO A 779 2.55 18.33 -16.99
CA PRO A 779 3.23 18.89 -18.16
C PRO A 779 2.29 19.22 -19.32
N LYS A 780 2.58 20.28 -20.09
CA LYS A 780 1.80 20.71 -21.28
C LYS A 780 1.64 19.64 -22.36
N ILE A 781 2.55 18.68 -22.43
CA ILE A 781 2.46 17.59 -23.41
C ILE A 781 1.25 16.68 -23.17
N LEU A 782 0.81 16.54 -21.90
CA LEU A 782 -0.34 15.72 -21.53
C LEU A 782 -1.64 16.19 -22.21
N PRO A 783 -2.08 17.46 -22.05
CA PRO A 783 -3.25 17.94 -22.78
C PRO A 783 -3.00 18.00 -24.29
N LYS A 784 -1.77 18.25 -24.74
CA LYS A 784 -1.43 18.26 -26.17
C LYS A 784 -1.69 16.91 -26.83
N TYR A 785 -1.33 15.79 -26.19
CA TYR A 785 -1.61 14.45 -26.72
C TYR A 785 -3.09 14.28 -27.03
N SER A 786 -3.94 14.57 -26.04
CA SER A 786 -5.38 14.39 -26.16
C SER A 786 -6.02 15.36 -27.16
N ILE A 787 -5.73 16.66 -27.04
CA ILE A 787 -6.32 17.71 -27.90
C ILE A 787 -5.94 17.47 -29.36
N SER A 788 -4.70 17.01 -29.62
CA SER A 788 -4.25 16.74 -30.98
C SER A 788 -5.02 15.62 -31.68
N CYS A 789 -5.49 14.61 -30.93
CA CYS A 789 -6.16 13.44 -31.51
C CYS A 789 -7.68 13.57 -31.57
N PHE A 790 -8.29 14.21 -30.57
CA PHE A 790 -9.74 14.10 -30.31
C PHE A 790 -10.50 15.41 -30.49
N THR A 791 -9.88 16.45 -31.04
CA THR A 791 -10.54 17.76 -31.23
C THR A 791 -10.19 18.37 -32.58
N ASN A 792 -11.10 19.19 -33.12
CA ASN A 792 -10.86 20.04 -34.28
C ASN A 792 -10.61 21.50 -33.85
N LYS A 793 -10.14 22.35 -34.77
CA LYS A 793 -10.00 23.80 -34.49
C LYS A 793 -11.35 24.40 -34.10
N GLY A 794 -11.34 25.38 -33.19
CA GLY A 794 -12.56 25.99 -32.65
C GLY A 794 -13.28 25.17 -31.57
N ALA A 795 -12.92 23.90 -31.34
CA ALA A 795 -13.55 23.07 -30.32
C ALA A 795 -13.41 23.66 -28.89
N ILE A 796 -14.41 23.43 -28.06
CA ILE A 796 -14.43 23.82 -26.64
C ILE A 796 -13.80 22.72 -25.79
N VAL A 797 -12.68 23.04 -25.14
CA VAL A 797 -11.91 22.15 -24.26
C VAL A 797 -12.04 22.62 -22.82
N VAL A 798 -12.64 21.79 -21.96
CA VAL A 798 -12.86 22.10 -20.54
C VAL A 798 -11.90 21.33 -19.63
N ASP A 799 -11.36 21.99 -18.62
CA ASP A 799 -10.62 21.40 -17.51
C ASP A 799 -11.36 21.68 -16.19
N PRO A 800 -12.06 20.69 -15.60
CA PRO A 800 -12.80 20.87 -14.36
C PRO A 800 -11.93 21.12 -13.12
N PHE A 801 -10.63 20.81 -13.19
CA PHE A 801 -9.70 20.95 -12.06
C PHE A 801 -8.44 21.68 -12.53
N SER A 802 -8.64 22.92 -12.98
CA SER A 802 -7.69 23.60 -13.87
C SER A 802 -6.36 23.98 -13.22
N GLY A 803 -6.30 24.12 -11.89
CA GLY A 803 -5.08 24.46 -11.16
C GLY A 803 -4.43 25.71 -11.74
N SER A 804 -3.27 25.55 -12.37
CA SER A 804 -2.57 26.66 -13.01
C SER A 804 -3.00 26.96 -14.46
N GLY A 805 -4.15 26.46 -14.93
CA GLY A 805 -4.72 26.75 -16.25
C GLY A 805 -4.03 26.06 -17.44
N THR A 806 -3.22 25.01 -17.20
CA THR A 806 -2.36 24.39 -18.23
C THR A 806 -3.15 23.90 -19.44
N THR A 807 -4.27 23.19 -19.23
CA THR A 807 -5.12 22.68 -20.31
C THR A 807 -5.70 23.80 -21.15
N ALA A 808 -6.28 24.81 -20.50
CA ALA A 808 -6.91 25.95 -21.17
C ALA A 808 -5.91 26.72 -22.03
N ILE A 809 -4.69 26.95 -21.53
CA ILE A 809 -3.59 27.58 -22.27
C ILE A 809 -3.20 26.75 -23.50
N VAL A 810 -3.03 25.44 -23.34
CA VAL A 810 -2.64 24.54 -24.45
C VAL A 810 -3.75 24.50 -25.53
N ALA A 811 -5.02 24.40 -25.12
CA ALA A 811 -6.16 24.45 -26.04
C ALA A 811 -6.15 25.75 -26.87
N ALA A 812 -6.03 26.90 -26.21
CA ALA A 812 -5.97 28.22 -26.87
C ALA A 812 -4.82 28.30 -27.89
N LYS A 813 -3.60 27.86 -27.50
CA LYS A 813 -2.43 27.82 -28.40
C LYS A 813 -2.60 26.87 -29.58
N MET A 814 -3.39 25.81 -29.42
CA MET A 814 -3.72 24.88 -30.49
C MET A 814 -4.91 25.35 -31.34
N GLY A 815 -5.45 26.56 -31.11
CA GLY A 815 -6.56 27.12 -31.88
C GLY A 815 -7.92 26.55 -31.50
N ARG A 816 -8.07 26.08 -30.26
CA ARG A 816 -9.32 25.68 -29.62
C ARG A 816 -9.73 26.75 -28.60
N ILE A 817 -10.92 26.64 -28.03
CA ILE A 817 -11.37 27.46 -26.91
C ILE A 817 -11.07 26.71 -25.61
N GLY A 818 -10.25 27.28 -24.74
CA GLY A 818 -9.89 26.67 -23.46
C GLY A 818 -10.71 27.22 -22.30
N ILE A 819 -11.36 26.36 -21.51
CA ILE A 819 -12.09 26.72 -20.30
C ILE A 819 -11.51 25.97 -19.11
N GLY A 820 -11.12 26.68 -18.04
CA GLY A 820 -10.67 26.07 -16.78
C GLY A 820 -11.59 26.42 -15.62
N ILE A 821 -11.83 25.48 -14.70
CA ILE A 821 -12.56 25.70 -13.45
C ILE A 821 -11.59 25.50 -12.28
N GLU A 822 -11.53 26.43 -11.33
CA GLU A 822 -10.64 26.34 -10.17
C GLU A 822 -11.32 26.85 -8.90
N LEU A 823 -11.31 26.01 -7.86
CA LEU A 823 -11.94 26.32 -6.58
C LEU A 823 -11.04 27.21 -5.71
N ASN A 824 -9.74 26.93 -5.69
CA ASN A 824 -8.78 27.61 -4.83
C ASN A 824 -8.45 29.01 -5.38
N PRO A 825 -8.67 30.10 -4.61
CA PRO A 825 -8.38 31.46 -5.05
C PRO A 825 -6.94 31.70 -5.50
N ASP A 826 -5.95 31.10 -4.83
CA ASP A 826 -4.54 31.31 -5.14
C ASP A 826 -4.14 30.64 -6.46
N TYR A 827 -4.67 29.45 -6.73
CA TYR A 827 -4.46 28.77 -8.01
C TYR A 827 -5.22 29.45 -9.15
N TYR A 828 -6.41 29.98 -8.88
CA TYR A 828 -7.13 30.81 -9.84
C TYR A 828 -6.29 32.02 -10.26
N GLU A 829 -5.76 32.80 -9.32
CA GLU A 829 -4.88 33.95 -9.64
C GLU A 829 -3.61 33.53 -10.38
N LEU A 830 -2.99 32.41 -9.96
CA LEU A 830 -1.83 31.84 -10.65
C LEU A 830 -2.14 31.48 -12.11
N SER A 831 -3.32 30.92 -12.38
CA SER A 831 -3.74 30.59 -13.74
C SER A 831 -3.84 31.85 -14.61
N LEU A 832 -4.42 32.94 -14.07
CA LEU A 832 -4.53 34.23 -14.76
C LEU A 832 -3.16 34.83 -15.05
N GLN A 833 -2.22 34.73 -14.11
CA GLN A 833 -0.85 35.17 -14.32
C GLN A 833 -0.19 34.41 -15.47
N LYS A 834 -0.26 33.06 -15.47
CA LYS A 834 0.34 32.24 -16.54
C LYS A 834 -0.29 32.49 -17.90
N ILE A 835 -1.61 32.71 -17.96
CA ILE A 835 -2.30 33.08 -19.19
C ILE A 835 -1.72 34.37 -19.77
N LYS A 836 -1.55 35.42 -18.95
CA LYS A 836 -0.93 36.68 -19.39
C LYS A 836 0.50 36.48 -19.89
N GLU A 837 1.31 35.72 -19.17
CA GLU A 837 2.70 35.43 -19.55
C GLU A 837 2.80 34.66 -20.87
N GLU A 838 1.89 33.70 -21.08
CA GLU A 838 1.98 32.77 -22.19
C GLU A 838 1.23 33.17 -23.46
N LEU A 839 0.26 34.08 -23.36
CA LEU A 839 -0.59 34.55 -24.46
C LEU A 839 -0.38 36.02 -24.83
N ASN A 840 0.43 36.80 -24.09
CA ASN A 840 0.90 38.08 -24.59
C ASN A 840 1.80 37.83 -25.82
N PHE A 841 1.21 38.01 -27.01
CA PHE A 841 1.94 38.21 -28.26
C PHE A 841 2.94 39.34 -28.04
N GLY A 842 4.23 39.03 -28.14
CA GLY A 842 5.24 40.08 -28.22
C GLY A 842 4.86 41.05 -29.33
N ASN A 843 4.99 42.35 -29.07
CA ASN A 843 4.91 43.43 -30.04
C ASN A 843 6.05 43.34 -31.08
N GLY A 844 6.18 42.23 -31.79
CA GLY A 844 7.35 41.95 -32.62
C GLY A 844 7.14 40.76 -33.53
N SER A 845 6.24 40.91 -34.51
CA SER A 845 6.41 40.52 -35.92
C SER A 845 5.03 40.40 -36.57
N ARG A 846 4.61 41.45 -37.28
CA ARG A 846 3.58 41.34 -38.32
C ARG A 846 4.13 40.41 -39.40
N GLN A 847 3.52 39.25 -39.59
CA GLN A 847 3.22 38.73 -40.93
C GLN A 847 2.26 37.53 -40.84
N ASN A 848 1.13 37.69 -41.52
CA ASN A 848 0.16 36.69 -41.96
C ASN A 848 -0.65 35.92 -40.89
N THR A 849 -1.68 36.60 -40.36
CA THR A 849 -2.93 35.97 -39.91
C THR A 849 -4.11 36.67 -40.58
N PRO A 850 -5.17 35.95 -41.01
CA PRO A 850 -6.33 36.57 -41.63
C PRO A 850 -7.11 37.40 -40.61
N HIS A 851 -7.59 38.55 -41.06
CA HIS A 851 -8.30 39.62 -40.34
C HIS A 851 -8.96 39.25 -39.00
N ILE A 852 -8.42 39.82 -37.93
CA ILE A 852 -9.09 39.99 -36.64
C ILE A 852 -10.11 41.12 -36.82
N ILE A 853 -11.41 40.79 -36.78
CA ILE A 853 -12.47 41.78 -36.58
C ILE A 853 -12.43 42.16 -35.10
N THR A 854 -11.91 43.35 -34.80
CA THR A 854 -12.03 43.96 -33.48
C THR A 854 -13.47 44.46 -33.30
N SER A 855 -14.26 43.83 -32.42
CA SER A 855 -15.49 44.44 -31.90
C SER A 855 -15.18 45.20 -30.59
N PRO A 856 -15.93 46.27 -30.29
CA PRO A 856 -15.55 47.24 -29.26
C PRO A 856 -15.88 46.76 -27.85
N LYS A 857 -15.10 47.28 -26.91
CA LYS A 857 -15.34 47.28 -25.45
C LYS A 857 -16.83 47.32 -25.11
N ASN A 858 -17.38 46.19 -24.69
CA ASN A 858 -18.58 46.16 -23.87
C ASN A 858 -18.31 45.23 -22.68
N GLN A 859 -18.62 45.70 -21.47
CA GLN A 859 -18.81 44.83 -20.31
C GLN A 859 -19.98 43.91 -20.65
N ILE A 860 -19.66 42.66 -20.99
CA ILE A 860 -20.68 41.65 -21.26
C ILE A 860 -20.87 40.84 -19.98
N ASN A 861 -21.94 41.15 -19.24
CA ASN A 861 -22.57 40.21 -18.32
C ASN A 861 -23.20 39.10 -19.17
N THR A 862 -22.39 38.16 -19.65
CA THR A 862 -22.84 36.93 -20.31
C THR A 862 -22.97 35.84 -19.27
N LYS A 863 -24.16 35.25 -19.16
CA LYS A 863 -24.35 34.01 -18.40
C LYS A 863 -23.44 32.93 -19.00
N ILE A 864 -23.05 31.94 -18.19
CA ILE A 864 -22.25 30.80 -18.68
C ILE A 864 -22.94 30.12 -19.88
N SER A 865 -24.27 30.09 -19.90
CA SER A 865 -25.10 29.60 -21.02
C SER A 865 -24.90 30.36 -22.31
N ASP A 866 -24.56 31.65 -22.29
CA ASP A 866 -24.46 32.48 -23.51
C ASP A 866 -23.17 32.18 -24.31
N PHE A 867 -22.32 31.29 -23.78
CA PHE A 867 -21.07 30.85 -24.41
C PHE A 867 -21.14 29.42 -24.97
N PHE A 868 -22.12 28.63 -24.53
CA PHE A 868 -22.35 27.24 -24.94
C PHE A 868 -23.52 27.18 -25.93
#